data_AF-A0A106BQL6-F1
#
_entry.id   AF-A0A106BQL6-F1
#
_cell.length_a   1.000
_cell.length_b   1.000
_cell.length_c   1.000
_cell.angle_alpha   90.00
_cell.angle_beta   90.00
_cell.angle_gamma   90.00
#
_symmetry.space_group_name_H-M   'P 1'
#
loop_
_entity.id
_entity.type
_entity.pdbx_description
1 polymer ?
#
loop_
_entity_poly.entity_id
_entity_poly.type
_entity_poly.pdbx_seq_one_letter_code
_entity_poly.pdbx_strand_id
1 'polypeptide(L)'
;MIKNKWIRLLSVLPVLWGALALFPVAHAEEFLDPEVAFKFSARALDANTLEARWQIADGYYMYRDKFQFTAEGATLGAPQLPAGKVKEDEFFGKVETYTKDVRIALPIQRTPGATSVTLKTVSQGCADAGLCYTPQEASVSIKLPALVTAAVAAPAAPAAVPAASSASALDGLRSLLGATDMPKLLPPDEAFLVAAAMPDAQTVRFDYTLTADTYLYRDKLAYTVKSPADVKVARVDTPAGDVKEDPTFGRTEVYHQDFATSVTLSRALAAGEQLVLESTWQGCNEAVGVCYPPITHDFTLTAGAAAASVVASAQAVPAEPVIESDTSRIERVLTGGSFWPVVATFFGLGLLLALTPCVFPMIPILSGIIAGQNTKVTKTSGFLLSLAYVLGMAITYAVAGVAAALSGTLISNALQNPWALGVGALIFVGLALSMFGFYELQLPSALQSKFSERANKMKGGNFFGVFAMGALSAVILGPCVAPPLAAALAFIAQTGNTVLGGVALFVLALGMGVPLLLIGLSAGALLPRAGGWMNAVKYFFGVMMLAIAIYLISPVISAWIGMLLWAMLLVGSAIYLHALDPLPAHASGWSRLWKGLGVVLLIGGLSLILGMLAGSRDLLQPLEVYKGSVFKGGTGGEAMAAEQKGLPFEKVKDVAELDARLAAAKADGRGVMLDFYADWCVSCKEMERFTFNDARVQARLADVVLLKADVTANSDADKALLKRFNLFGPPGLIFWNSAGVQSDYKVIGFEKADKFLASIDAALGK
;
A
#
# COMPACT_ATOMS: atom_id res chain seq x y z
N MET A 1 -14.62 -57.23 7.98
CA MET A 1 -13.25 -56.71 8.23
C MET A 1 -13.05 -55.22 7.88
N ILE A 2 -13.70 -54.65 6.85
CA ILE A 2 -13.38 -53.29 6.37
C ILE A 2 -13.62 -52.15 7.39
N LYS A 3 -14.67 -52.22 8.25
CA LYS A 3 -15.00 -51.17 9.24
C LYS A 3 -13.80 -50.73 10.10
N ASN A 4 -12.95 -51.65 10.54
CA ASN A 4 -11.84 -51.33 11.46
C ASN A 4 -10.67 -50.59 10.77
N LYS A 5 -10.52 -50.65 9.44
CA LYS A 5 -9.51 -49.84 8.73
C LYS A 5 -9.88 -48.35 8.71
N TRP A 6 -11.16 -48.04 8.49
CA TRP A 6 -11.63 -46.64 8.56
C TRP A 6 -11.54 -46.08 9.97
N ILE A 7 -11.89 -46.85 11.01
CA ILE A 7 -11.72 -46.40 12.40
C ILE A 7 -10.23 -46.15 12.72
N ARG A 8 -9.30 -46.99 12.24
CA ARG A 8 -7.85 -46.74 12.40
C ARG A 8 -7.37 -45.49 11.66
N LEU A 9 -7.85 -45.23 10.43
CA LEU A 9 -7.53 -43.98 9.72
C LEU A 9 -8.12 -42.75 10.46
N LEU A 10 -9.36 -42.85 10.94
CA LEU A 10 -10.01 -41.78 11.70
C LEU A 10 -9.42 -41.58 13.10
N SER A 11 -8.69 -42.57 13.67
CA SER A 11 -7.89 -42.39 14.89
C SER A 11 -6.49 -41.84 14.61
N VAL A 12 -5.95 -41.99 13.39
CA VAL A 12 -4.79 -41.20 12.96
C VAL A 12 -5.19 -39.75 12.72
N LEU A 13 -6.43 -39.47 12.28
CA LEU A 13 -6.86 -38.08 12.00
C LEU A 13 -6.70 -37.09 13.19
N PRO A 14 -7.11 -37.38 14.44
CA PRO A 14 -6.82 -36.52 15.60
C PRO A 14 -5.38 -36.63 16.10
N VAL A 15 -4.59 -37.60 15.63
CA VAL A 15 -3.13 -37.62 15.85
C VAL A 15 -2.42 -36.75 14.80
N LEU A 16 -2.96 -36.63 13.60
CA LEU A 16 -2.49 -35.71 12.55
C LEU A 16 -2.92 -34.28 12.85
N TRP A 17 -4.15 -34.09 13.33
CA TRP A 17 -4.68 -32.78 13.75
C TRP A 17 -4.13 -32.39 15.13
N GLY A 18 -3.87 -33.37 16.00
CA GLY A 18 -3.08 -33.21 17.21
C GLY A 18 -1.61 -32.89 16.91
N ALA A 19 -1.01 -33.45 15.86
CA ALA A 19 0.30 -33.04 15.37
C ALA A 19 0.26 -31.61 14.80
N LEU A 20 -0.79 -31.22 14.06
CA LEU A 20 -1.00 -29.83 13.64
C LEU A 20 -1.26 -28.86 14.81
N ALA A 21 -1.74 -29.35 15.96
CA ALA A 21 -1.88 -28.59 17.21
C ALA A 21 -0.69 -28.76 18.18
N LEU A 22 0.31 -29.55 17.79
CA LEU A 22 1.61 -29.71 18.46
C LEU A 22 2.78 -29.13 17.63
N PHE A 23 2.51 -28.66 16.41
CA PHE A 23 3.15 -27.42 16.00
C PHE A 23 2.82 -26.39 17.06
N PRO A 24 3.81 -25.61 17.56
CA PRO A 24 3.49 -24.50 18.42
C PRO A 24 2.52 -23.60 17.66
N VAL A 25 1.46 -23.18 18.33
CA VAL A 25 0.96 -21.82 18.07
C VAL A 25 2.12 -20.93 18.50
N ALA A 26 3.00 -20.64 17.54
CA ALA A 26 3.92 -19.55 17.68
C ALA A 26 3.03 -18.34 17.91
N HIS A 27 3.06 -17.84 19.15
CA HIS A 27 2.83 -16.43 19.35
C HIS A 27 3.82 -15.75 18.41
N ALA A 28 3.31 -15.15 17.33
CA ALA A 28 4.07 -14.12 16.65
C ALA A 28 4.23 -13.03 17.71
N GLU A 29 5.39 -13.03 18.37
CA GLU A 29 5.72 -11.97 19.31
C GLU A 29 5.58 -10.66 18.54
N GLU A 30 4.75 -9.75 19.06
CA GLU A 30 4.42 -8.51 18.38
C GLU A 30 5.68 -7.63 18.43
N PHE A 31 6.52 -7.81 17.40
CA PHE A 31 7.88 -7.29 17.35
C PHE A 31 7.87 -5.78 17.55
N LEU A 32 8.63 -5.31 18.53
CA LEU A 32 8.70 -3.89 18.86
C LEU A 32 9.31 -3.12 17.68
N ASP A 33 8.80 -1.92 17.40
CA ASP A 33 9.44 -1.01 16.45
C ASP A 33 10.90 -0.74 16.85
N PRO A 34 11.83 -0.52 15.90
CA PRO A 34 13.26 -0.40 16.21
C PRO A 34 13.58 0.69 17.25
N GLU A 35 12.89 1.83 17.18
CA GLU A 35 13.02 2.95 18.12
C GLU A 35 12.56 2.60 19.54
N VAL A 36 11.63 1.66 19.67
CA VAL A 36 11.10 1.16 20.96
C VAL A 36 12.00 0.05 21.52
N ALA A 37 12.55 -0.81 20.65
CA ALA A 37 13.46 -1.89 21.01
C ALA A 37 14.87 -1.41 21.38
N PHE A 38 15.38 -0.37 20.72
CA PHE A 38 16.77 0.11 20.83
C PHE A 38 16.83 1.62 21.12
N LYS A 39 16.36 2.03 22.30
CA LYS A 39 16.21 3.46 22.66
C LYS A 39 17.57 4.15 22.80
N PHE A 40 17.93 4.92 21.78
CA PHE A 40 19.15 5.72 21.73
C PHE A 40 19.06 6.99 22.59
N SER A 41 20.19 7.39 23.16
CA SER A 41 20.39 8.65 23.87
C SER A 41 21.87 9.01 23.88
N ALA A 42 22.20 10.30 23.83
CA ALA A 42 23.59 10.76 23.87
C ALA A 42 23.75 12.04 24.70
N ARG A 43 24.91 12.19 25.36
CA ARG A 43 25.23 13.35 26.21
C ARG A 43 26.74 13.61 26.25
N ALA A 44 27.14 14.84 26.58
CA ALA A 44 28.53 15.11 26.97
C ALA A 44 28.79 14.58 28.39
N LEU A 45 29.95 13.94 28.60
CA LEU A 45 30.46 13.58 29.93
C LEU A 45 31.35 14.71 30.49
N ASP A 46 32.20 15.26 29.64
CA ASP A 46 33.15 16.32 29.96
C ASP A 46 33.34 17.25 28.75
N ALA A 47 34.43 18.01 28.69
CA ALA A 47 34.70 18.88 27.55
C ALA A 47 35.00 18.10 26.26
N ASN A 48 35.71 16.98 26.35
CA ASN A 48 36.32 16.25 25.24
C ASN A 48 35.81 14.80 25.11
N THR A 49 34.74 14.41 25.83
CA THR A 49 34.14 13.06 25.73
C THR A 49 32.61 13.12 25.69
N LEU A 50 32.01 12.39 24.74
CA LEU A 50 30.58 12.09 24.67
C LEU A 50 30.30 10.65 25.14
N GLU A 51 29.14 10.42 25.76
CA GLU A 51 28.58 9.09 26.00
C GLU A 51 27.41 8.86 25.04
N ALA A 52 27.51 7.80 24.23
CA ALA A 52 26.41 7.26 23.45
C ALA A 52 25.83 6.03 24.18
N ARG A 53 24.51 5.99 24.36
CA ARG A 53 23.83 4.97 25.16
C ARG A 53 22.58 4.44 24.46
N TRP A 54 22.48 3.12 24.36
CA TRP A 54 21.24 2.43 23.97
C TRP A 54 20.70 1.63 25.16
N GLN A 55 19.41 1.79 25.43
CA GLN A 55 18.64 0.87 26.26
C GLN A 55 17.96 -0.16 25.35
N ILE A 56 18.22 -1.44 25.60
CA ILE A 56 17.80 -2.55 24.75
C ILE A 56 16.68 -3.30 25.48
N ALA A 57 15.56 -3.53 24.80
CA ALA A 57 14.44 -4.27 25.37
C ALA A 57 14.81 -5.72 25.73
N ASP A 58 14.11 -6.30 26.71
CA ASP A 58 14.27 -7.73 27.04
C ASP A 58 13.79 -8.61 25.87
N GLY A 59 14.60 -9.62 25.51
CA GLY A 59 14.41 -10.43 24.29
C GLY A 59 15.09 -9.85 23.04
N TYR A 60 15.87 -8.76 23.16
CA TYR A 60 16.58 -8.12 22.05
C TYR A 60 18.07 -7.94 22.35
N TYR A 61 18.88 -7.91 21.30
CA TYR A 61 20.34 -7.72 21.39
C TYR A 61 20.87 -6.88 20.21
N MET A 62 22.03 -6.25 20.41
CA MET A 62 22.71 -5.44 19.39
C MET A 62 24.13 -5.95 19.11
N TYR A 63 24.58 -5.86 17.86
CA TYR A 63 25.89 -6.38 17.43
C TYR A 63 27.02 -5.38 17.69
N ARG A 64 28.11 -5.82 18.35
CA ARG A 64 29.25 -4.97 18.71
C ARG A 64 29.98 -4.37 17.51
N ASP A 65 30.05 -5.08 16.40
CA ASP A 65 30.72 -4.67 15.16
C ASP A 65 29.84 -3.79 14.24
N LYS A 66 28.57 -3.56 14.59
CA LYS A 66 27.62 -2.77 13.79
C LYS A 66 27.35 -1.36 14.31
N PHE A 67 28.12 -0.88 15.30
CA PHE A 67 28.06 0.50 15.76
C PHE A 67 29.02 1.39 14.95
N GLN A 68 28.50 2.41 14.29
CA GLN A 68 29.28 3.45 13.60
C GLN A 68 28.92 4.83 14.17
N PHE A 69 29.89 5.73 14.16
CA PHE A 69 29.79 7.05 14.79
C PHE A 69 30.38 8.13 13.88
N THR A 70 29.59 9.17 13.60
CA THR A 70 30.05 10.39 12.94
C THR A 70 29.59 11.61 13.74
N ALA A 71 30.33 12.72 13.69
CA ALA A 71 30.00 13.90 14.47
C ALA A 71 30.26 15.18 13.67
N GLU A 72 29.33 16.12 13.81
CA GLU A 72 29.37 17.43 13.16
C GLU A 72 29.65 18.49 14.23
N GLY A 73 30.65 19.35 14.00
CA GLY A 73 31.17 20.32 14.99
C GLY A 73 32.33 19.81 15.85
N ALA A 74 32.68 18.52 15.77
CA ALA A 74 33.88 17.96 16.38
C ALA A 74 34.34 16.68 15.67
N THR A 75 35.65 16.49 15.54
CA THR A 75 36.27 15.25 15.07
C THR A 75 36.21 14.18 16.17
N LEU A 76 35.67 13.00 15.85
CA LEU A 76 35.68 11.85 16.76
C LEU A 76 37.07 11.20 16.84
N GLY A 77 37.48 10.83 18.05
CA GLY A 77 38.55 9.87 18.29
C GLY A 77 38.04 8.43 18.26
N ALA A 78 38.94 7.46 18.49
CA ALA A 78 38.59 6.04 18.47
C ALA A 78 37.50 5.71 19.53
N PRO A 79 36.36 5.09 19.13
CA PRO A 79 35.27 4.78 20.05
C PRO A 79 35.68 3.67 21.04
N GLN A 80 35.36 3.85 22.31
CA GLN A 80 35.63 2.86 23.35
C GLN A 80 34.40 1.98 23.57
N LEU A 81 34.32 0.89 22.79
CA LEU A 81 33.27 -0.12 22.92
C LEU A 81 33.59 -1.12 24.05
N PRO A 82 32.68 -1.33 25.03
CA PRO A 82 32.88 -2.31 26.10
C PRO A 82 32.93 -3.75 25.56
N ALA A 83 33.40 -4.71 26.35
CA ALA A 83 33.38 -6.12 25.95
C ALA A 83 31.94 -6.62 25.76
N GLY A 84 31.65 -7.28 24.64
CA GLY A 84 30.36 -7.92 24.39
C GLY A 84 30.28 -9.31 25.03
N LYS A 85 29.11 -9.93 24.96
CA LYS A 85 28.95 -11.37 25.20
C LYS A 85 29.04 -12.08 23.85
N VAL A 86 29.88 -13.12 23.75
CA VAL A 86 29.88 -13.96 22.54
C VAL A 86 28.59 -14.77 22.50
N LYS A 87 27.78 -14.57 21.47
CA LYS A 87 26.62 -15.38 21.10
C LYS A 87 26.96 -16.12 19.81
N GLU A 88 26.47 -17.35 19.68
CA GLU A 88 26.50 -18.07 18.40
C GLU A 88 25.15 -17.83 17.73
N ASP A 89 25.16 -17.02 16.68
CA ASP A 89 24.01 -16.58 15.89
C ASP A 89 23.83 -17.47 14.65
N GLU A 90 22.58 -17.69 14.24
CA GLU A 90 22.23 -18.64 13.17
C GLU A 90 22.54 -18.10 11.76
N PHE A 91 22.68 -16.77 11.61
CA PHE A 91 23.01 -16.12 10.34
C PHE A 91 24.49 -15.68 10.26
N PHE A 92 25.07 -15.23 11.38
CA PHE A 92 26.41 -14.63 11.42
C PHE A 92 27.46 -15.44 12.19
N GLY A 93 27.08 -16.56 12.83
CA GLY A 93 28.01 -17.40 13.60
C GLY A 93 28.43 -16.75 14.92
N LYS A 94 29.70 -16.89 15.33
CA LYS A 94 30.17 -16.38 16.63
C LYS A 94 30.42 -14.87 16.58
N VAL A 95 29.51 -14.12 17.20
CA VAL A 95 29.48 -12.65 17.21
C VAL A 95 29.38 -12.12 18.64
N GLU A 96 29.99 -10.97 18.90
CA GLU A 96 29.84 -10.27 20.19
C GLU A 96 28.59 -9.39 20.19
N THR A 97 27.73 -9.56 21.19
CA THR A 97 26.46 -8.84 21.31
C THR A 97 26.31 -8.16 22.67
N TYR A 98 25.50 -7.10 22.70
CA TYR A 98 25.05 -6.41 23.92
C TYR A 98 23.57 -6.69 24.18
N THR A 99 23.20 -6.72 25.46
CA THR A 99 21.84 -7.00 25.95
C THR A 99 21.52 -6.04 27.10
N LYS A 100 20.26 -5.59 27.22
CA LYS A 100 19.71 -4.64 28.22
C LYS A 100 20.26 -3.21 28.17
N ASP A 101 21.57 -2.99 28.22
CA ASP A 101 22.20 -1.66 28.26
C ASP A 101 23.58 -1.69 27.60
N VAL A 102 23.87 -0.72 26.74
CA VAL A 102 25.23 -0.47 26.22
C VAL A 102 25.53 1.02 26.27
N ARG A 103 26.74 1.34 26.75
CA ARG A 103 27.32 2.69 26.82
C ARG A 103 28.69 2.67 26.16
N ILE A 104 28.89 3.57 25.21
CA ILE A 104 30.11 3.69 24.40
C ILE A 104 30.65 5.12 24.60
N ALA A 105 31.90 5.23 25.03
CA ALA A 105 32.56 6.51 25.22
C ALA A 105 33.27 6.95 23.93
N LEU A 106 33.05 8.21 23.55
CA LEU A 106 33.48 8.79 22.30
C LEU A 106 34.34 10.03 22.58
N PRO A 107 35.68 9.93 22.52
CA PRO A 107 36.54 11.12 22.58
C PRO A 107 36.24 12.06 21.42
N ILE A 108 36.29 13.37 21.63
CA ILE A 108 36.08 14.40 20.61
C ILE A 108 37.16 15.49 20.66
N GLN A 109 37.68 15.86 19.49
CA GLN A 109 38.43 17.10 19.27
C GLN A 109 37.50 18.11 18.58
N ARG A 110 37.13 19.16 19.31
CA ARG A 110 36.14 20.14 18.84
C ARG A 110 36.69 21.07 17.77
N THR A 111 35.83 21.44 16.82
CA THR A 111 36.10 22.56 15.91
C THR A 111 36.09 23.87 16.71
N PRO A 112 37.07 24.79 16.52
CA PRO A 112 37.08 26.07 17.21
C PRO A 112 35.79 26.86 17.00
N GLY A 113 35.18 27.33 18.10
CA GLY A 113 33.91 28.04 18.10
C GLY A 113 32.64 27.18 18.23
N ALA A 114 32.73 25.85 18.11
CA ALA A 114 31.56 24.97 18.24
C ALA A 114 31.02 24.93 19.69
N THR A 115 29.78 25.41 19.88
CA THR A 115 29.02 25.37 21.15
C THR A 115 28.10 24.16 21.28
N SER A 116 27.94 23.39 20.20
CA SER A 116 27.21 22.12 20.14
C SER A 116 27.84 21.18 19.12
N VAL A 117 27.65 19.87 19.33
CA VAL A 117 28.04 18.80 18.40
C VAL A 117 26.81 17.96 18.09
N THR A 118 26.54 17.72 16.81
CA THR A 118 25.53 16.75 16.40
C THR A 118 26.21 15.40 16.22
N LEU A 119 25.87 14.45 17.09
CA LEU A 119 26.34 13.08 17.00
C LEU A 119 25.33 12.28 16.15
N LYS A 120 25.82 11.69 15.06
CA LYS A 120 25.10 10.73 14.21
C LYS A 120 25.64 9.33 14.53
N THR A 121 24.75 8.35 14.67
CA THR A 121 25.12 6.97 14.98
C THR A 121 24.33 5.99 14.12
N VAL A 122 25.02 5.02 13.52
CA VAL A 122 24.39 3.85 12.89
C VAL A 122 24.54 2.68 13.84
N SER A 123 23.48 1.89 14.03
CA SER A 123 23.49 0.73 14.93
C SER A 123 22.54 -0.36 14.44
N GLN A 124 22.81 -1.63 14.78
CA GLN A 124 21.98 -2.76 14.35
C GLN A 124 21.77 -3.77 15.49
N GLY A 125 20.56 -4.34 15.55
CA GLY A 125 20.19 -5.39 16.48
C GLY A 125 19.09 -6.31 15.95
N CYS A 126 18.79 -7.35 16.73
CA CYS A 126 17.80 -8.38 16.41
C CYS A 126 17.03 -8.79 17.67
N ALA A 127 15.87 -9.41 17.46
CA ALA A 127 15.16 -10.17 18.49
C ALA A 127 15.80 -11.55 18.67
N ASP A 128 15.76 -12.10 19.88
CA ASP A 128 16.15 -13.48 20.16
C ASP A 128 15.24 -14.51 19.45
N ALA A 129 14.04 -14.11 19.04
CA ALA A 129 13.11 -14.88 18.21
C ALA A 129 13.45 -14.88 16.69
N GLY A 130 14.63 -14.38 16.28
CA GLY A 130 15.17 -14.57 14.93
C GLY A 130 14.86 -13.47 13.90
N LEU A 131 14.15 -12.40 14.28
CA LEU A 131 13.98 -11.22 13.43
C LEU A 131 15.17 -10.26 13.61
N CYS A 132 15.91 -9.99 12.54
CA CYS A 132 16.95 -8.95 12.51
C CYS A 132 16.45 -7.68 11.81
N TYR A 133 16.68 -6.54 12.45
CA TYR A 133 16.30 -5.24 11.90
C TYR A 133 17.37 -4.71 10.94
N THR A 134 16.98 -3.81 10.04
CA THR A 134 17.93 -3.03 9.22
C THR A 134 18.79 -2.12 10.10
N PRO A 135 19.96 -1.66 9.63
CA PRO A 135 20.73 -0.63 10.32
C PRO A 135 19.85 0.60 10.60
N GLN A 136 19.84 1.06 11.84
CA GLN A 136 19.08 2.21 12.31
C GLN A 136 20.01 3.40 12.47
N GLU A 137 19.66 4.53 11.86
CA GLU A 137 20.35 5.81 12.03
C GLU A 137 19.65 6.65 13.08
N ALA A 138 20.42 7.24 14.00
CA ALA A 138 19.93 8.19 14.98
C ALA A 138 20.85 9.41 15.04
N SER A 139 20.29 10.60 15.22
CA SER A 139 21.06 11.85 15.36
C SER A 139 20.57 12.68 16.54
N VAL A 140 21.51 13.20 17.34
CA VAL A 140 21.24 13.99 18.54
C VAL A 140 22.22 15.15 18.62
N SER A 141 21.72 16.38 18.76
CA SER A 141 22.56 17.56 18.98
C SER A 141 22.80 17.83 20.46
N ILE A 142 24.08 17.87 20.85
CA ILE A 142 24.56 17.91 22.24
C ILE A 142 25.27 19.24 22.46
N LYS A 143 24.81 20.04 23.43
CA LYS A 143 25.47 21.30 23.81
C LYS A 143 26.76 21.03 24.60
N LEU A 144 27.80 21.81 24.31
CA LEU A 144 29.16 21.61 24.80
C LEU A 144 29.56 22.68 25.84
N PRO A 145 30.17 22.32 26.99
CA PRO A 145 30.74 23.31 27.93
C PRO A 145 31.99 23.99 27.34
N ALA A 146 32.20 25.30 27.55
CA ALA A 146 33.14 26.12 26.75
C ALA A 146 34.64 25.72 26.77
N LEU A 147 35.37 26.10 25.71
CA LEU A 147 36.84 25.98 25.55
C LEU A 147 37.57 27.32 25.80
N VAL A 148 38.91 27.27 26.00
CA VAL A 148 39.76 28.44 26.29
C VAL A 148 41.14 28.34 25.60
N THR A 149 41.39 29.12 24.52
CA THR A 149 42.72 29.27 23.83
C THR A 149 42.77 30.50 22.90
N ALA A 150 43.97 30.88 22.37
CA ALA A 150 44.26 32.17 21.69
C ALA A 150 44.83 32.06 20.24
N ALA A 151 45.07 33.20 19.54
CA ALA A 151 45.27 33.28 18.06
C ALA A 151 46.27 34.37 17.54
N VAL A 152 46.68 34.28 16.25
CA VAL A 152 47.49 35.25 15.43
C VAL A 152 47.10 35.13 13.92
N ALA A 153 47.35 36.13 13.03
CA ALA A 153 46.80 36.18 11.64
C ALA A 153 47.59 37.01 10.56
N ALA A 154 47.05 37.03 9.31
CA ALA A 154 47.27 37.96 8.14
C ALA A 154 48.51 37.77 7.22
N PRO A 155 48.61 38.36 5.98
CA PRO A 155 47.69 39.27 5.24
C PRO A 155 47.41 38.94 3.72
N ALA A 156 46.68 39.82 3.01
CA ALA A 156 46.28 39.78 1.57
C ALA A 156 46.87 41.00 0.77
N ALA A 157 46.55 41.38 -0.49
CA ALA A 157 45.50 41.08 -1.50
C ALA A 157 46.10 41.19 -2.96
N PRO A 158 45.45 41.58 -4.12
CA PRO A 158 44.34 42.52 -4.41
C PRO A 158 43.19 41.92 -5.31
N ALA A 159 42.53 42.69 -6.21
CA ALA A 159 41.26 42.33 -6.88
C ALA A 159 40.94 43.02 -8.24
N ALA A 160 39.78 42.68 -8.86
CA ALA A 160 39.15 43.32 -10.02
C ALA A 160 37.59 43.35 -9.92
N VAL A 161 36.92 44.21 -10.70
CA VAL A 161 35.46 44.54 -10.70
C VAL A 161 35.11 45.22 -12.06
N PRO A 162 33.84 45.48 -12.48
CA PRO A 162 32.52 45.19 -11.87
C PRO A 162 31.41 44.62 -12.81
N ALA A 163 30.27 44.23 -12.23
CA ALA A 163 28.92 44.29 -12.83
C ALA A 163 27.87 44.37 -11.71
N ALA A 164 26.64 44.85 -11.98
CA ALA A 164 25.63 45.12 -10.94
C ALA A 164 24.26 44.48 -11.21
N SER A 165 23.64 43.92 -10.16
CA SER A 165 22.27 43.40 -10.14
C SER A 165 21.58 43.78 -8.82
N SER A 166 20.32 44.20 -8.87
CA SER A 166 19.58 44.86 -7.78
C SER A 166 18.95 43.92 -6.73
N ALA A 167 19.56 42.76 -6.47
CA ALA A 167 19.05 41.77 -5.50
C ALA A 167 19.31 42.15 -4.03
N SER A 168 20.45 42.79 -3.74
CA SER A 168 20.98 43.00 -2.39
C SER A 168 20.12 43.88 -1.46
N ALA A 169 19.13 44.61 -2.00
CA ALA A 169 18.17 45.37 -1.20
C ALA A 169 17.07 44.51 -0.55
N LEU A 170 16.79 43.31 -1.06
CA LEU A 170 15.77 42.41 -0.51
C LEU A 170 16.35 41.43 0.52
N ASP A 171 17.56 40.91 0.32
CA ASP A 171 18.15 39.93 1.24
C ASP A 171 18.60 40.57 2.57
N GLY A 172 18.96 41.85 2.57
CA GLY A 172 19.10 42.64 3.80
C GLY A 172 17.81 42.75 4.62
N LEU A 173 16.64 42.61 3.98
CA LEU A 173 15.34 42.57 4.65
C LEU A 173 14.99 41.16 5.14
N ARG A 174 15.34 40.11 4.38
CA ARG A 174 15.19 38.70 4.80
C ARG A 174 16.05 38.35 6.01
N SER A 175 17.29 38.84 6.06
CA SER A 175 18.20 38.63 7.19
C SER A 175 17.64 39.15 8.52
N LEU A 176 16.81 40.20 8.49
CA LEU A 176 16.10 40.74 9.66
C LEU A 176 14.83 39.95 10.06
N LEU A 177 14.38 38.99 9.24
CA LEU A 177 13.16 38.20 9.46
C LEU A 177 13.42 36.74 9.88
N GLY A 178 14.68 36.32 10.02
CA GLY A 178 15.03 35.12 10.78
C GLY A 178 14.72 33.77 10.12
N ALA A 179 14.49 33.73 8.81
CA ALA A 179 14.44 32.47 8.07
C ALA A 179 15.86 31.95 7.79
N THR A 180 16.15 30.71 8.17
CA THR A 180 17.36 29.97 7.78
C THR A 180 16.98 28.86 6.81
N ASP A 181 17.37 28.99 5.55
CA ASP A 181 17.03 28.04 4.50
C ASP A 181 17.63 26.64 4.71
N MET A 182 16.91 25.61 4.27
CA MET A 182 17.48 24.30 3.97
C MET A 182 17.75 24.20 2.45
N PRO A 183 18.82 23.51 2.01
CA PRO A 183 19.08 23.34 0.59
C PRO A 183 17.97 22.53 -0.08
N LYS A 184 17.21 23.19 -0.97
CA LYS A 184 16.15 22.58 -1.78
C LYS A 184 16.79 21.69 -2.86
N LEU A 185 16.52 20.38 -2.83
CA LEU A 185 16.82 19.51 -3.96
C LEU A 185 16.00 19.97 -5.18
N LEU A 186 16.69 20.38 -6.23
CA LEU A 186 16.06 20.82 -7.49
C LEU A 186 15.62 19.59 -8.30
N PRO A 187 14.53 19.67 -9.09
CA PRO A 187 14.23 18.63 -10.08
C PRO A 187 15.36 18.57 -11.12
N PRO A 188 15.64 17.39 -11.73
CA PRO A 188 16.78 17.21 -12.63
C PRO A 188 16.83 18.24 -13.78
N ASP A 189 15.66 18.61 -14.30
CA ASP A 189 15.47 19.57 -15.40
C ASP A 189 15.82 21.03 -14.99
N GLU A 190 15.73 21.37 -13.70
CA GLU A 190 16.23 22.63 -13.13
C GLU A 190 17.72 22.52 -12.73
N ALA A 191 18.19 21.32 -12.37
CA ALA A 191 19.54 21.07 -11.85
C ALA A 191 20.64 21.03 -12.93
N PHE A 192 20.29 20.60 -14.15
CA PHE A 192 21.21 20.48 -15.30
C PHE A 192 20.56 21.06 -16.56
N LEU A 193 20.86 22.32 -16.87
CA LEU A 193 20.36 22.98 -18.07
C LEU A 193 21.29 22.66 -19.25
N VAL A 194 20.75 21.99 -20.28
CA VAL A 194 21.54 21.55 -21.45
C VAL A 194 21.00 22.19 -22.71
N ALA A 195 21.85 22.98 -23.39
CA ALA A 195 21.56 23.59 -24.68
C ALA A 195 22.39 22.94 -25.79
N ALA A 196 21.77 22.72 -26.96
CA ALA A 196 22.46 22.19 -28.14
C ALA A 196 22.46 23.20 -29.29
N ALA A 197 23.60 23.34 -29.96
CA ALA A 197 23.78 24.24 -31.11
C ALA A 197 24.69 23.63 -32.18
N MET A 198 24.51 24.00 -33.44
CA MET A 198 25.42 23.65 -34.54
C MET A 198 26.29 24.88 -34.89
N PRO A 199 27.54 24.98 -34.40
CA PRO A 199 28.50 25.98 -34.86
C PRO A 199 28.92 25.78 -36.32
N ASP A 200 28.88 24.54 -36.82
CA ASP A 200 29.15 24.19 -38.21
C ASP A 200 28.30 22.98 -38.65
N ALA A 201 28.36 22.58 -39.92
CA ALA A 201 27.51 21.52 -40.49
C ALA A 201 27.92 20.08 -40.10
N GLN A 202 29.03 19.89 -39.37
CA GLN A 202 29.57 18.60 -38.95
C GLN A 202 29.81 18.51 -37.43
N THR A 203 29.81 19.62 -36.69
CA THR A 203 29.98 19.66 -35.23
C THR A 203 28.71 20.11 -34.53
N VAL A 204 28.25 19.35 -33.55
CA VAL A 204 27.27 19.80 -32.55
C VAL A 204 28.01 20.21 -31.28
N ARG A 205 27.70 21.39 -30.74
CA ARG A 205 28.13 21.84 -29.42
C ARG A 205 27.00 21.62 -28.43
N PHE A 206 27.33 21.03 -27.28
CA PHE A 206 26.45 21.00 -26.11
C PHE A 206 27.04 21.89 -25.03
N ASP A 207 26.25 22.83 -24.52
CA ASP A 207 26.58 23.68 -23.39
C ASP A 207 25.77 23.19 -22.18
N TYR A 208 26.49 22.71 -21.16
CA TYR A 208 25.93 22.22 -19.90
C TYR A 208 26.13 23.30 -18.83
N THR A 209 25.04 23.82 -18.27
CA THR A 209 25.02 24.72 -17.12
C THR A 209 24.56 23.96 -15.89
N LEU A 210 25.35 24.02 -14.81
CA LEU A 210 25.09 23.31 -13.56
C LEU A 210 24.65 24.28 -12.46
N THR A 211 23.70 23.83 -11.64
CA THR A 211 23.30 24.57 -10.44
C THR A 211 24.30 24.37 -9.28
N ALA A 212 24.23 25.26 -8.28
CA ALA A 212 25.02 25.10 -7.07
C ALA A 212 24.84 23.70 -6.44
N ASP A 213 25.93 23.17 -5.90
CA ASP A 213 26.00 21.84 -5.29
C ASP A 213 25.59 20.69 -6.22
N THR A 214 25.77 20.78 -7.54
CA THR A 214 25.60 19.63 -8.47
C THR A 214 26.85 19.34 -9.30
N TYR A 215 27.02 18.08 -9.69
CA TYR A 215 28.09 17.64 -10.59
C TYR A 215 27.62 16.58 -11.61
N LEU A 216 28.22 16.58 -12.80
CA LEU A 216 27.95 15.61 -13.88
C LEU A 216 29.15 14.67 -14.08
N TYR A 217 28.90 13.37 -14.33
CA TYR A 217 29.94 12.38 -14.58
C TYR A 217 30.43 12.42 -16.03
N ARG A 218 31.75 12.56 -16.25
CA ARG A 218 32.36 12.57 -17.58
C ARG A 218 32.15 11.26 -18.34
N ASP A 219 32.23 10.12 -17.64
CA ASP A 219 32.09 8.79 -18.25
C ASP A 219 30.64 8.38 -18.53
N LYS A 220 29.65 9.16 -18.06
CA LYS A 220 28.21 8.95 -18.32
C LYS A 220 27.65 9.85 -19.42
N LEU A 221 28.48 10.69 -20.05
CA LEU A 221 28.09 11.50 -21.21
C LEU A 221 28.10 10.65 -22.48
N ALA A 222 26.92 10.27 -22.97
CA ALA A 222 26.76 9.52 -24.22
C ALA A 222 25.93 10.32 -25.25
N TYR A 223 26.18 10.05 -26.53
CA TYR A 223 25.56 10.75 -27.65
C TYR A 223 25.25 9.76 -28.79
N THR A 224 23.98 9.66 -29.19
CA THR A 224 23.49 8.72 -30.21
C THR A 224 22.76 9.46 -31.32
N VAL A 225 23.12 9.22 -32.59
CA VAL A 225 22.33 9.73 -33.71
C VAL A 225 21.13 8.81 -33.93
N LYS A 226 19.92 9.34 -33.75
CA LYS A 226 18.65 8.67 -34.08
C LYS A 226 18.24 8.91 -35.53
N SER A 227 18.54 10.10 -36.07
CA SER A 227 18.30 10.47 -37.46
C SER A 227 19.33 11.49 -37.94
N PRO A 228 19.82 11.44 -39.20
CA PRO A 228 19.62 10.36 -40.17
C PRO A 228 20.57 9.18 -39.89
N ALA A 229 20.12 7.95 -40.19
CA ALA A 229 20.78 6.72 -39.73
C ALA A 229 22.13 6.38 -40.39
N ASP A 230 22.54 7.13 -41.42
CA ASP A 230 23.87 7.05 -42.04
C ASP A 230 24.90 7.93 -41.32
N VAL A 231 24.45 8.91 -40.53
CA VAL A 231 25.30 9.75 -39.69
C VAL A 231 25.53 9.09 -38.34
N LYS A 232 26.77 9.15 -37.84
CA LYS A 232 27.18 8.64 -36.53
C LYS A 232 28.09 9.63 -35.83
N VAL A 233 28.19 9.54 -34.51
CA VAL A 233 29.23 10.23 -33.75
C VAL A 233 30.59 9.63 -34.12
N ALA A 234 31.50 10.47 -34.62
CA ALA A 234 32.86 10.09 -35.02
C ALA A 234 33.90 10.46 -33.94
N ARG A 235 33.66 11.55 -33.21
CA ARG A 235 34.46 11.98 -32.05
C ARG A 235 33.56 12.74 -31.08
N VAL A 236 33.81 12.57 -29.78
CA VAL A 236 33.32 13.46 -28.73
C VAL A 236 34.56 14.08 -28.08
N ASP A 237 34.67 15.39 -28.11
CA ASP A 237 35.67 16.14 -27.36
C ASP A 237 35.04 16.67 -26.07
N THR A 238 35.66 16.36 -24.94
CA THR A 238 35.22 16.76 -23.60
C THR A 238 36.41 17.34 -22.84
N PRO A 239 36.23 18.43 -22.08
CA PRO A 239 37.30 18.98 -21.24
C PRO A 239 37.72 17.96 -20.16
N ALA A 240 38.89 18.14 -19.55
CA ALA A 240 39.29 17.34 -18.40
C ALA A 240 38.33 17.59 -17.22
N GLY A 241 37.90 16.52 -16.53
CA GLY A 241 37.09 16.64 -15.31
C GLY A 241 37.95 16.59 -14.04
N ASP A 242 37.36 16.99 -12.92
CA ASP A 242 37.93 16.78 -11.59
C ASP A 242 37.88 15.28 -11.24
N VAL A 243 38.97 14.71 -10.75
CA VAL A 243 38.98 13.30 -10.31
C VAL A 243 38.36 13.19 -8.92
N LYS A 244 37.16 12.63 -8.85
CA LYS A 244 36.36 12.42 -7.64
C LYS A 244 36.25 10.94 -7.33
N GLU A 245 36.44 10.58 -6.07
CA GLU A 245 36.23 9.21 -5.59
C GLU A 245 34.79 9.09 -5.09
N ASP A 246 33.89 8.77 -6.02
CA ASP A 246 32.46 8.63 -5.74
C ASP A 246 32.16 7.31 -4.98
N PRO A 247 31.33 7.31 -3.91
CA PRO A 247 31.00 6.11 -3.16
C PRO A 247 30.30 4.99 -3.94
N THR A 248 29.66 5.30 -5.08
CA THR A 248 28.87 4.37 -5.90
C THR A 248 29.67 3.82 -7.08
N PHE A 249 30.44 4.68 -7.74
CA PHE A 249 31.15 4.37 -9.00
C PHE A 249 32.68 4.33 -8.86
N GLY A 250 33.22 4.68 -7.68
CA GLY A 250 34.66 4.72 -7.42
C GLY A 250 35.32 5.96 -8.04
N ARG A 251 36.58 5.84 -8.46
CA ARG A 251 37.35 6.96 -9.00
C ARG A 251 36.89 7.32 -10.42
N THR A 252 36.09 8.36 -10.51
CA THR A 252 35.50 8.91 -11.74
C THR A 252 35.97 10.34 -12.01
N GLU A 253 35.93 10.78 -13.26
CA GLU A 253 36.04 12.21 -13.59
C GLU A 253 34.65 12.86 -13.62
N VAL A 254 34.52 14.06 -13.03
CA VAL A 254 33.26 14.80 -12.94
C VAL A 254 33.45 16.30 -13.27
N TYR A 255 32.35 17.00 -13.50
CA TYR A 255 32.33 18.45 -13.70
C TYR A 255 31.46 19.12 -12.63
N HIS A 256 32.05 20.04 -11.86
CA HIS A 256 31.36 20.88 -10.85
C HIS A 256 31.06 22.31 -11.37
N GLN A 257 31.37 22.60 -12.63
CA GLN A 257 31.22 23.92 -13.27
C GLN A 257 30.75 23.76 -14.71
N ASP A 258 30.10 24.79 -15.23
CA ASP A 258 29.61 24.89 -16.60
C ASP A 258 30.68 24.48 -17.63
N PHE A 259 30.32 23.59 -18.55
CA PHE A 259 31.24 23.06 -19.54
C PHE A 259 30.58 22.86 -20.90
N ALA A 260 31.39 22.94 -21.95
CA ALA A 260 30.97 22.67 -23.32
C ALA A 260 31.62 21.40 -23.85
N THR A 261 30.85 20.56 -24.54
CA THR A 261 31.38 19.42 -25.32
C THR A 261 31.17 19.67 -26.80
N SER A 262 32.00 19.03 -27.64
CA SER A 262 31.82 19.06 -29.09
C SER A 262 31.75 17.65 -29.65
N VAL A 263 30.69 17.39 -30.41
CA VAL A 263 30.36 16.10 -31.01
C VAL A 263 30.53 16.21 -32.51
N THR A 264 31.61 15.63 -33.04
CA THR A 264 31.89 15.61 -34.48
C THR A 264 31.17 14.43 -35.13
N LEU A 265 30.39 14.72 -36.17
CA LEU A 265 29.63 13.77 -36.96
C LEU A 265 30.50 13.09 -38.04
N SER A 266 30.11 11.88 -38.46
CA SER A 266 30.80 11.07 -39.49
C SER A 266 30.82 11.71 -40.88
N ARG A 267 29.89 12.62 -41.16
CA ARG A 267 29.88 13.51 -42.33
C ARG A 267 29.27 14.85 -41.95
N ALA A 268 29.49 15.86 -42.78
CA ALA A 268 28.67 17.07 -42.76
C ALA A 268 27.22 16.76 -43.17
N LEU A 269 26.29 17.52 -42.61
CA LEU A 269 24.87 17.52 -42.94
C LEU A 269 24.61 18.42 -44.16
N ALA A 270 23.64 18.04 -44.98
CA ALA A 270 23.17 18.87 -46.09
C ALA A 270 22.34 20.06 -45.58
N ALA A 271 22.30 21.16 -46.33
CA ALA A 271 21.50 22.32 -45.95
C ALA A 271 20.00 21.96 -45.88
N GLY A 272 19.38 22.22 -44.72
CA GLY A 272 18.00 21.82 -44.42
C GLY A 272 17.84 20.39 -43.88
N GLU A 273 18.91 19.61 -43.73
CA GLU A 273 18.86 18.27 -43.13
C GLU A 273 18.66 18.34 -41.60
N GLN A 274 17.75 17.52 -41.09
CA GLN A 274 17.45 17.43 -39.65
C GLN A 274 18.24 16.30 -39.00
N LEU A 275 19.08 16.66 -38.02
CA LEU A 275 19.70 15.73 -37.09
C LEU A 275 18.80 15.59 -35.86
N VAL A 276 18.50 14.36 -35.46
CA VAL A 276 17.99 14.03 -34.12
C VAL A 276 19.11 13.33 -33.36
N LEU A 277 19.69 14.03 -32.39
CA LEU A 277 20.72 13.49 -31.51
C LEU A 277 20.13 13.26 -30.11
N GLU A 278 20.14 12.02 -29.68
CA GLU A 278 19.94 11.65 -28.28
C GLU A 278 21.23 12.01 -27.53
N SER A 279 21.12 12.78 -26.45
CA SER A 279 22.19 12.97 -25.47
C SER A 279 21.75 12.39 -24.13
N THR A 280 22.64 11.64 -23.52
CA THR A 280 22.44 10.99 -22.23
C THR A 280 23.49 11.49 -21.25
N TRP A 281 23.06 11.90 -20.06
CA TRP A 281 23.97 12.30 -18.98
C TRP A 281 23.49 11.79 -17.62
N GLN A 282 24.40 11.78 -16.65
CA GLN A 282 24.07 11.48 -15.25
C GLN A 282 24.90 12.39 -14.33
N GLY A 283 24.30 12.81 -13.22
CA GLY A 283 24.94 13.62 -12.20
C GLY A 283 24.32 13.42 -10.82
N CYS A 284 24.86 14.11 -9.82
CA CYS A 284 24.38 14.07 -8.45
C CYS A 284 24.36 15.48 -7.84
N ASN A 285 23.51 15.68 -6.84
CA ASN A 285 23.65 16.81 -5.92
C ASN A 285 24.62 16.42 -4.78
N GLU A 286 25.61 17.26 -4.54
CA GLU A 286 26.71 17.07 -3.59
C GLU A 286 26.33 17.44 -2.16
N ALA A 287 25.54 18.50 -1.96
CA ALA A 287 25.09 18.91 -0.62
C ALA A 287 24.08 17.91 0.00
N VAL A 288 23.28 17.23 -0.84
CA VAL A 288 22.27 16.25 -0.45
C VAL A 288 22.76 14.80 -0.64
N GLY A 289 23.84 14.59 -1.41
CA GLY A 289 24.41 13.26 -1.68
C GLY A 289 23.57 12.37 -2.60
N VAL A 290 22.60 12.93 -3.32
CA VAL A 290 21.63 12.19 -4.14
C VAL A 290 22.01 12.24 -5.61
N CYS A 291 22.21 11.05 -6.21
CA CYS A 291 22.42 10.90 -7.63
C CYS A 291 21.11 10.77 -8.40
N TYR A 292 20.96 11.53 -9.47
CA TYR A 292 19.84 11.44 -10.39
C TYR A 292 20.00 10.18 -11.28
N PRO A 293 18.90 9.59 -11.77
CA PRO A 293 18.98 8.54 -12.78
C PRO A 293 19.59 9.08 -14.09
N PRO A 294 20.11 8.22 -15.00
CA PRO A 294 20.53 8.65 -16.33
C PRO A 294 19.39 9.34 -17.08
N ILE A 295 19.62 10.58 -17.51
CA ILE A 295 18.64 11.44 -18.18
C ILE A 295 18.92 11.40 -19.68
N THR A 296 17.89 11.20 -20.51
CA THR A 296 17.99 11.08 -21.97
C THR A 296 17.14 12.16 -22.66
N HIS A 297 17.75 13.03 -23.46
CA HIS A 297 17.04 14.05 -24.24
C HIS A 297 17.33 13.97 -25.74
N ASP A 298 16.29 14.10 -26.55
CA ASP A 298 16.39 14.18 -28.02
C ASP A 298 16.42 15.63 -28.51
N PHE A 299 17.56 16.04 -29.04
CA PHE A 299 17.77 17.36 -29.63
C PHE A 299 17.59 17.30 -31.15
N THR A 300 16.61 18.06 -31.66
CA THR A 300 16.38 18.20 -33.10
C THR A 300 17.06 19.48 -33.60
N LEU A 301 18.05 19.32 -34.48
CA LEU A 301 18.89 20.39 -35.01
C LEU A 301 18.81 20.39 -36.55
N THR A 302 18.82 21.58 -37.18
CA THR A 302 18.73 21.71 -38.64
C THR A 302 19.94 22.44 -39.20
N ALA A 303 20.67 21.80 -40.12
CA ALA A 303 21.88 22.39 -40.70
C ALA A 303 21.57 23.57 -41.63
N GLY A 304 22.23 24.71 -41.39
CA GLY A 304 22.17 25.91 -42.25
C GLY A 304 21.36 27.11 -41.72
N ALA A 305 20.71 26.99 -40.55
CA ALA A 305 20.11 28.14 -39.85
C ALA A 305 21.11 28.71 -38.83
N ALA A 306 21.47 29.99 -38.96
CA ALA A 306 22.34 30.66 -38.00
C ALA A 306 21.62 30.85 -36.65
N ALA A 307 22.23 30.35 -35.56
CA ALA A 307 21.79 30.53 -34.18
C ALA A 307 20.34 30.09 -33.86
N ALA A 308 19.98 28.86 -34.23
CA ALA A 308 18.78 28.20 -33.72
C ALA A 308 19.05 27.50 -32.36
N SER A 309 18.91 28.23 -31.26
CA SER A 309 19.02 27.67 -29.90
C SER A 309 17.74 26.91 -29.51
N VAL A 310 17.82 25.58 -29.36
CA VAL A 310 16.70 24.76 -28.90
C VAL A 310 16.86 24.48 -27.41
N VAL A 311 16.10 25.21 -26.58
CA VAL A 311 15.95 24.92 -25.16
C VAL A 311 14.89 23.82 -24.99
N ALA A 312 15.25 22.72 -24.32
CA ALA A 312 14.32 21.62 -24.09
C ALA A 312 13.39 21.94 -22.90
N SER A 313 12.14 22.32 -23.18
CA SER A 313 11.08 22.37 -22.18
C SER A 313 10.47 20.99 -21.98
N ALA A 314 10.73 20.34 -20.84
CA ALA A 314 10.20 19.01 -20.56
C ALA A 314 8.68 19.01 -20.33
N GLN A 315 7.99 18.02 -20.90
CA GLN A 315 6.65 17.59 -20.48
C GLN A 315 6.74 16.14 -19.99
N ALA A 316 7.12 15.98 -18.73
CA ALA A 316 7.12 14.70 -18.02
C ALA A 316 6.04 14.71 -16.92
N VAL A 317 5.27 13.63 -16.82
CA VAL A 317 4.28 13.46 -15.74
C VAL A 317 4.98 12.82 -14.54
N PRO A 318 4.94 13.43 -13.33
CA PRO A 318 5.71 12.93 -12.20
C PRO A 318 5.15 11.63 -11.63
N ALA A 319 6.05 10.78 -11.13
CA ALA A 319 5.73 9.62 -10.31
C ALA A 319 6.37 9.81 -8.92
N GLU A 320 5.56 9.77 -7.86
CA GLU A 320 6.00 9.89 -6.46
C GLU A 320 5.97 8.54 -5.72
N PRO A 321 6.76 8.38 -4.64
CA PRO A 321 6.92 7.10 -3.95
C PRO A 321 5.74 6.77 -3.04
N VAL A 322 5.30 5.50 -3.07
CA VAL A 322 4.24 4.96 -2.21
C VAL A 322 4.71 3.66 -1.55
N ILE A 323 4.24 3.43 -0.31
CA ILE A 323 4.45 2.21 0.47
C ILE A 323 4.18 0.94 -0.38
N GLU A 324 5.15 0.02 -0.44
CA GLU A 324 5.08 -1.20 -1.25
C GLU A 324 4.09 -2.22 -0.65
N SER A 325 2.81 -2.10 -1.01
CA SER A 325 1.79 -3.14 -0.74
C SER A 325 2.00 -4.36 -1.64
N ASP A 326 1.52 -5.54 -1.25
CA ASP A 326 1.61 -6.78 -2.05
C ASP A 326 1.09 -6.61 -3.49
N THR A 327 0.06 -5.77 -3.66
CA THR A 327 -0.47 -5.33 -4.96
C THR A 327 0.63 -4.81 -5.90
N SER A 328 1.54 -3.99 -5.40
CA SER A 328 2.61 -3.36 -6.20
C SER A 328 3.76 -4.33 -6.53
N ARG A 329 3.97 -5.38 -5.73
CA ARG A 329 4.87 -6.50 -6.09
C ARG A 329 4.31 -7.31 -7.26
N ILE A 330 3.02 -7.59 -7.21
CA ILE A 330 2.29 -8.25 -8.30
C ILE A 330 2.35 -7.35 -9.55
N GLU A 331 2.05 -6.06 -9.43
CA GLU A 331 2.11 -5.08 -10.51
C GLU A 331 3.51 -4.99 -11.17
N ARG A 332 4.60 -5.02 -10.39
CA ARG A 332 5.99 -5.05 -10.90
C ARG A 332 6.31 -6.35 -11.66
N VAL A 333 5.80 -7.50 -11.21
CA VAL A 333 5.91 -8.78 -11.93
C VAL A 333 5.02 -8.81 -13.18
N LEU A 334 3.89 -8.10 -13.17
CA LEU A 334 2.93 -8.04 -14.28
C LEU A 334 3.32 -7.03 -15.38
N THR A 335 4.03 -5.96 -15.04
CA THR A 335 4.50 -4.94 -15.99
C THR A 335 5.85 -5.29 -16.63
N GLY A 336 6.76 -5.91 -15.89
CA GLY A 336 8.00 -6.48 -16.44
C GLY A 336 7.85 -7.91 -16.99
N GLY A 337 6.69 -8.54 -16.78
CA GLY A 337 6.44 -9.94 -17.13
C GLY A 337 6.08 -10.16 -18.60
N SER A 338 6.70 -11.15 -19.22
CA SER A 338 6.18 -11.69 -20.48
C SER A 338 4.84 -12.41 -20.27
N PHE A 339 4.12 -12.71 -21.36
CA PHE A 339 2.78 -13.33 -21.32
C PHE A 339 2.68 -14.56 -20.42
N TRP A 340 3.73 -15.40 -20.36
CA TRP A 340 3.73 -16.65 -19.60
C TRP A 340 3.78 -16.49 -18.06
N PRO A 341 4.72 -15.73 -17.45
CA PRO A 341 4.68 -15.48 -16.01
C PRO A 341 3.41 -14.77 -15.53
N VAL A 342 2.80 -13.88 -16.34
CA VAL A 342 1.47 -13.32 -16.04
C VAL A 342 0.43 -14.44 -15.90
N VAL A 343 0.33 -15.30 -16.91
CA VAL A 343 -0.62 -16.43 -16.93
C VAL A 343 -0.34 -17.43 -15.79
N ALA A 344 0.92 -17.68 -15.45
CA ALA A 344 1.31 -18.56 -14.35
C ALA A 344 0.92 -17.97 -12.97
N THR A 345 1.11 -16.67 -12.75
CA THR A 345 0.66 -15.99 -11.52
C THR A 345 -0.87 -16.06 -11.38
N PHE A 346 -1.62 -15.81 -12.46
CA PHE A 346 -3.08 -15.94 -12.44
C PHE A 346 -3.56 -17.38 -12.18
N PHE A 347 -2.86 -18.40 -12.68
CA PHE A 347 -3.13 -19.80 -12.34
C PHE A 347 -2.90 -20.09 -10.85
N GLY A 348 -1.77 -19.61 -10.29
CA GLY A 348 -1.43 -19.76 -8.88
C GLY A 348 -2.44 -19.09 -7.95
N LEU A 349 -2.84 -17.86 -8.27
CA LEU A 349 -3.93 -17.15 -7.58
C LEU A 349 -5.25 -17.93 -7.68
N GLY A 350 -5.59 -18.46 -8.86
CA GLY A 350 -6.75 -19.33 -9.04
C GLY A 350 -6.73 -20.58 -8.14
N LEU A 351 -5.57 -21.23 -8.00
CA LEU A 351 -5.41 -22.38 -7.11
C LEU A 351 -5.54 -21.98 -5.63
N LEU A 352 -5.03 -20.81 -5.23
CA LEU A 352 -5.23 -20.26 -3.89
C LEU A 352 -6.72 -19.97 -3.62
N LEU A 353 -7.40 -19.37 -4.59
CA LEU A 353 -8.83 -19.07 -4.55
C LEU A 353 -9.71 -20.33 -4.49
N ALA A 354 -9.21 -21.49 -4.91
CA ALA A 354 -9.89 -22.77 -4.76
C ALA A 354 -10.08 -23.20 -3.28
N LEU A 355 -9.29 -22.63 -2.36
CA LEU A 355 -9.39 -22.86 -0.92
C LEU A 355 -10.43 -21.96 -0.22
N THR A 356 -11.08 -21.05 -0.96
CA THR A 356 -12.01 -20.07 -0.39
C THR A 356 -13.33 -20.69 0.11
N PRO A 357 -14.03 -20.02 1.04
CA PRO A 357 -15.33 -20.47 1.58
C PRO A 357 -16.41 -20.84 0.56
N CYS A 358 -16.34 -20.30 -0.67
CA CYS A 358 -17.41 -20.42 -1.66
C CYS A 358 -17.20 -21.57 -2.66
N VAL A 359 -15.97 -22.04 -2.85
CA VAL A 359 -15.67 -23.21 -3.71
C VAL A 359 -15.98 -24.51 -2.94
N PHE A 360 -15.78 -24.53 -1.63
CA PHE A 360 -15.98 -25.72 -0.79
C PHE A 360 -17.41 -26.31 -0.84
N PRO A 361 -18.51 -25.52 -0.77
CA PRO A 361 -19.88 -26.01 -0.94
C PRO A 361 -20.18 -26.64 -2.32
N MET A 362 -19.38 -26.34 -3.34
CA MET A 362 -19.56 -26.89 -4.69
C MET A 362 -19.12 -28.35 -4.78
N ILE A 363 -18.20 -28.79 -3.90
CA ILE A 363 -17.71 -30.18 -3.84
C ILE A 363 -18.86 -31.16 -3.51
N PRO A 364 -19.68 -30.96 -2.45
CA PRO A 364 -20.91 -31.74 -2.23
C PRO A 364 -21.89 -31.72 -3.40
N ILE A 365 -22.10 -30.57 -4.06
CA ILE A 365 -23.06 -30.44 -5.18
C ILE A 365 -22.61 -31.29 -6.37
N LEU A 366 -21.36 -31.13 -6.80
CA LEU A 366 -20.76 -31.90 -7.90
C LEU A 366 -20.76 -33.41 -7.56
N SER A 367 -20.45 -33.76 -6.31
CA SER A 367 -20.48 -35.14 -5.82
C SER A 367 -21.89 -35.74 -5.83
N GLY A 368 -22.92 -34.94 -5.50
CA GLY A 368 -24.33 -35.35 -5.57
C GLY A 368 -24.79 -35.57 -7.01
N ILE A 369 -24.40 -34.69 -7.94
CA ILE A 369 -24.67 -34.83 -9.38
C ILE A 369 -24.01 -36.09 -9.95
N ILE A 370 -22.77 -36.38 -9.54
CA ILE A 370 -22.04 -37.59 -9.96
C ILE A 370 -22.66 -38.85 -9.34
N ALA A 371 -23.01 -38.84 -8.04
CA ALA A 371 -23.55 -40.00 -7.34
C ALA A 371 -25.03 -40.31 -7.66
N GLY A 372 -25.82 -39.31 -8.09
CA GLY A 372 -27.22 -39.47 -8.47
C GLY A 372 -27.46 -40.17 -9.83
N GLN A 373 -26.39 -40.53 -10.56
CA GLN A 373 -26.48 -41.19 -11.85
C GLN A 373 -26.58 -42.71 -11.70
N ASN A 374 -27.75 -43.26 -12.04
CA ASN A 374 -28.09 -44.68 -11.86
C ASN A 374 -27.30 -45.67 -12.77
N THR A 375 -26.48 -45.18 -13.69
CA THR A 375 -25.59 -45.99 -14.53
C THR A 375 -24.16 -45.96 -13.98
N LYS A 376 -23.52 -47.15 -13.90
CA LYS A 376 -22.19 -47.40 -13.30
C LYS A 376 -21.18 -46.27 -13.58
N VAL A 377 -20.95 -45.41 -12.59
CA VAL A 377 -20.05 -44.25 -12.69
C VAL A 377 -18.61 -44.74 -12.91
N THR A 378 -18.06 -44.49 -14.09
CA THR A 378 -16.65 -44.71 -14.40
C THR A 378 -15.83 -43.47 -14.03
N LYS A 379 -14.55 -43.65 -13.70
CA LYS A 379 -13.63 -42.52 -13.39
C LYS A 379 -13.59 -41.49 -14.53
N THR A 380 -13.73 -41.95 -15.77
CA THR A 380 -13.78 -41.09 -16.96
C THR A 380 -15.04 -40.24 -17.03
N SER A 381 -16.23 -40.73 -16.65
CA SER A 381 -17.44 -39.90 -16.66
C SER A 381 -17.40 -38.84 -15.54
N GLY A 382 -16.93 -39.21 -14.34
CA GLY A 382 -16.73 -38.26 -13.24
C GLY A 382 -15.78 -37.11 -13.61
N PHE A 383 -14.65 -37.42 -14.24
CA PHE A 383 -13.72 -36.42 -14.76
C PHE A 383 -14.33 -35.57 -15.89
N LEU A 384 -14.94 -36.18 -16.91
CA LEU A 384 -15.48 -35.43 -18.06
C LEU A 384 -16.64 -34.48 -17.66
N LEU A 385 -17.48 -34.87 -16.70
CA LEU A 385 -18.50 -33.96 -16.15
C LEU A 385 -17.87 -32.79 -15.38
N SER A 386 -16.85 -33.08 -14.57
CA SER A 386 -16.10 -32.04 -13.84
C SER A 386 -15.38 -31.08 -14.80
N LEU A 387 -14.89 -31.58 -15.92
CA LEU A 387 -14.29 -30.77 -17.00
C LEU A 387 -15.33 -29.89 -17.70
N ALA A 388 -16.52 -30.42 -18.01
CA ALA A 388 -17.61 -29.63 -18.59
C ALA A 388 -18.06 -28.50 -17.62
N TYR A 389 -18.11 -28.79 -16.32
CA TYR A 389 -18.43 -27.81 -15.28
C TYR A 389 -17.38 -26.67 -15.22
N VAL A 390 -16.09 -27.03 -15.15
CA VAL A 390 -14.98 -26.08 -15.08
C VAL A 390 -14.85 -25.25 -16.36
N LEU A 391 -15.04 -25.83 -17.54
CA LEU A 391 -15.08 -25.09 -18.81
C LEU A 391 -16.23 -24.08 -18.87
N GLY A 392 -17.39 -24.40 -18.29
CA GLY A 392 -18.52 -23.48 -18.15
C GLY A 392 -18.14 -22.25 -17.33
N MET A 393 -17.53 -22.45 -16.16
CA MET A 393 -17.03 -21.33 -15.34
C MET A 393 -15.94 -20.52 -16.06
N ALA A 394 -14.97 -21.20 -16.68
CA ALA A 394 -13.82 -20.56 -17.29
C ALA A 394 -14.19 -19.68 -18.50
N ILE A 395 -15.16 -20.10 -19.32
CA ILE A 395 -15.66 -19.28 -20.42
C ILE A 395 -16.40 -18.04 -19.88
N THR A 396 -17.21 -18.16 -18.81
CA THR A 396 -17.88 -16.99 -18.20
C THR A 396 -16.86 -15.98 -17.64
N TYR A 397 -15.81 -16.44 -16.95
CA TYR A 397 -14.75 -15.54 -16.46
C TYR A 397 -13.90 -14.94 -17.60
N ALA A 398 -13.62 -15.70 -18.68
CA ALA A 398 -12.96 -15.16 -19.87
C ALA A 398 -13.77 -14.03 -20.53
N VAL A 399 -15.08 -14.22 -20.68
CA VAL A 399 -15.99 -13.18 -21.21
C VAL A 399 -16.02 -11.95 -20.31
N ALA A 400 -16.03 -12.12 -18.98
CA ALA A 400 -15.92 -11.01 -18.03
C ALA A 400 -14.58 -10.25 -18.16
N GLY A 401 -13.47 -10.96 -18.38
CA GLY A 401 -12.15 -10.36 -18.58
C GLY A 401 -12.04 -9.56 -19.87
N VAL A 402 -12.59 -10.07 -20.98
CA VAL A 402 -12.71 -9.33 -22.25
C VAL A 402 -13.62 -8.11 -22.08
N ALA A 403 -14.75 -8.25 -21.39
CA ALA A 403 -15.67 -7.13 -21.14
C ALA A 403 -15.03 -6.02 -20.30
N ALA A 404 -14.20 -6.36 -19.30
CA ALA A 404 -13.46 -5.39 -18.51
C ALA A 404 -12.36 -4.67 -19.31
N ALA A 405 -11.58 -5.41 -20.11
CA ALA A 405 -10.59 -4.81 -21.01
C ALA A 405 -11.23 -3.83 -22.02
N LEU A 406 -12.47 -4.07 -22.44
CA LEU A 406 -13.23 -3.19 -23.33
C LEU A 406 -13.94 -2.03 -22.62
N SER A 407 -14.33 -2.20 -21.36
CA SER A 407 -15.17 -1.23 -20.61
C SER A 407 -14.38 -0.30 -19.69
N GLY A 408 -13.09 -0.57 -19.48
CA GLY A 408 -12.23 0.21 -18.59
C GLY A 408 -12.75 0.28 -17.15
N THR A 409 -12.62 1.45 -16.53
CA THR A 409 -12.96 1.70 -15.11
C THR A 409 -14.45 1.60 -14.78
N LEU A 410 -15.34 1.60 -15.78
CA LEU A 410 -16.80 1.62 -15.59
C LEU A 410 -17.32 0.40 -14.80
N ILE A 411 -16.74 -0.79 -15.02
CA ILE A 411 -17.18 -2.02 -14.33
C ILE A 411 -16.78 -2.01 -12.85
N SER A 412 -15.63 -1.42 -12.50
CA SER A 412 -15.20 -1.31 -11.10
C SER A 412 -16.16 -0.43 -10.29
N ASN A 413 -16.53 0.74 -10.83
CA ASN A 413 -17.49 1.65 -10.22
C ASN A 413 -18.90 1.03 -10.12
N ALA A 414 -19.33 0.30 -11.16
CA ALA A 414 -20.62 -0.39 -11.15
C ALA A 414 -20.72 -1.48 -10.06
N LEU A 415 -19.64 -2.22 -9.78
CA LEU A 415 -19.59 -3.26 -8.75
C LEU A 415 -19.57 -2.71 -7.31
N GLN A 416 -19.12 -1.46 -7.12
CA GLN A 416 -19.07 -0.79 -5.81
C GLN A 416 -20.38 -0.04 -5.46
N ASN A 417 -21.35 0.01 -6.37
CA ASN A 417 -22.63 0.67 -6.14
C ASN A 417 -23.38 0.03 -4.94
N PRO A 418 -23.99 0.82 -4.02
CA PRO A 418 -24.76 0.31 -2.90
C PRO A 418 -25.83 -0.74 -3.28
N TRP A 419 -26.46 -0.62 -4.46
CA TRP A 419 -27.41 -1.63 -4.96
C TRP A 419 -26.73 -2.94 -5.35
N ALA A 420 -25.54 -2.91 -5.95
CA ALA A 420 -24.79 -4.11 -6.30
C ALA A 420 -24.30 -4.85 -5.04
N LEU A 421 -23.77 -4.11 -4.06
CA LEU A 421 -23.37 -4.65 -2.75
C LEU A 421 -24.58 -5.22 -1.98
N GLY A 422 -25.71 -4.52 -1.96
CA GLY A 422 -26.95 -4.98 -1.32
C GLY A 422 -27.53 -6.24 -1.96
N VAL A 423 -27.55 -6.34 -3.29
CA VAL A 423 -27.96 -7.56 -4.01
C VAL A 423 -27.01 -8.72 -3.75
N GLY A 424 -25.68 -8.47 -3.75
CA GLY A 424 -24.67 -9.47 -3.40
C GLY A 424 -24.86 -10.02 -1.98
N ALA A 425 -25.05 -9.15 -1.01
CA ALA A 425 -25.32 -9.54 0.38
C ALA A 425 -26.64 -10.33 0.53
N LEU A 426 -27.71 -9.93 -0.16
CA LEU A 426 -28.99 -10.67 -0.17
C LEU A 426 -28.83 -12.09 -0.76
N ILE A 427 -28.05 -12.25 -1.84
CA ILE A 427 -27.75 -13.57 -2.41
C ILE A 427 -27.01 -14.44 -1.39
N PHE A 428 -26.03 -13.88 -0.67
CA PHE A 428 -25.28 -14.62 0.35
C PHE A 428 -26.15 -15.03 1.54
N VAL A 429 -27.04 -14.14 2.01
CA VAL A 429 -28.02 -14.46 3.06
C VAL A 429 -28.94 -15.60 2.60
N GLY A 430 -29.43 -15.58 1.36
CA GLY A 430 -30.25 -16.67 0.81
C GLY A 430 -29.51 -18.00 0.71
N LEU A 431 -28.26 -17.99 0.24
CA LEU A 431 -27.41 -19.20 0.18
C LEU A 431 -27.10 -19.75 1.58
N ALA A 432 -26.83 -18.87 2.55
CA ALA A 432 -26.61 -19.26 3.95
C ALA A 432 -27.87 -19.89 4.58
N LEU A 433 -29.05 -19.27 4.41
CA LEU A 433 -30.33 -19.82 4.87
C LEU A 433 -30.62 -21.20 4.26
N SER A 434 -30.20 -21.45 3.02
CA SER A 434 -30.29 -22.77 2.41
C SER A 434 -29.30 -23.79 3.02
N MET A 435 -28.09 -23.37 3.38
CA MET A 435 -27.14 -24.22 4.12
C MET A 435 -27.60 -24.54 5.55
N PHE A 436 -28.30 -23.62 6.22
CA PHE A 436 -28.99 -23.89 7.50
C PHE A 436 -30.19 -24.82 7.36
N GLY A 437 -30.71 -25.04 6.15
CA GLY A 437 -31.82 -25.96 5.88
C GLY A 437 -33.21 -25.36 6.08
N PHE A 438 -33.35 -24.02 6.17
CA PHE A 438 -34.66 -23.36 6.20
C PHE A 438 -35.45 -23.62 4.91
N TYR A 439 -34.75 -23.71 3.77
CA TYR A 439 -35.30 -24.16 2.50
C TYR A 439 -34.18 -24.74 1.62
N GLU A 440 -34.44 -25.83 0.93
CA GLU A 440 -33.56 -26.26 -0.18
C GLU A 440 -33.95 -25.51 -1.45
N LEU A 441 -32.97 -24.96 -2.19
CA LEU A 441 -33.20 -24.51 -3.58
C LEU A 441 -33.38 -25.72 -4.51
N GLN A 442 -34.47 -26.46 -4.35
CA GLN A 442 -34.92 -27.41 -5.36
C GLN A 442 -35.60 -26.62 -6.49
N LEU A 443 -35.23 -26.92 -7.74
CA LEU A 443 -35.93 -26.36 -8.89
C LEU A 443 -37.39 -26.83 -8.86
N PRO A 444 -38.39 -25.98 -9.19
CA PRO A 444 -39.78 -26.39 -9.23
C PRO A 444 -39.93 -27.66 -10.07
N SER A 445 -40.59 -28.69 -9.54
CA SER A 445 -40.59 -30.04 -10.14
C SER A 445 -41.10 -30.05 -11.59
N ALA A 446 -41.97 -29.13 -11.97
CA ALA A 446 -42.46 -28.91 -13.33
C ALA A 446 -41.44 -28.27 -14.31
N LEU A 447 -40.43 -27.54 -13.80
CA LEU A 447 -39.27 -27.11 -14.58
C LEU A 447 -38.23 -28.22 -14.62
N GLN A 448 -37.94 -28.86 -13.48
CA GLN A 448 -36.96 -29.92 -13.37
C GLN A 448 -37.32 -31.14 -14.22
N SER A 449 -38.60 -31.53 -14.29
CA SER A 449 -39.09 -32.57 -15.19
C SER A 449 -38.92 -32.17 -16.66
N LYS A 450 -39.41 -30.99 -17.07
CA LYS A 450 -39.27 -30.51 -18.46
C LYS A 450 -37.81 -30.38 -18.92
N PHE A 451 -36.91 -29.96 -18.03
CA PHE A 451 -35.48 -29.85 -18.35
C PHE A 451 -34.82 -31.24 -18.42
N SER A 452 -35.13 -32.14 -17.48
CA SER A 452 -34.59 -33.52 -17.50
C SER A 452 -35.15 -34.39 -18.64
N GLU A 453 -36.41 -34.25 -19.03
CA GLU A 453 -36.96 -34.90 -20.23
C GLU A 453 -36.26 -34.41 -21.51
N ARG A 454 -36.04 -33.09 -21.62
CA ARG A 454 -35.38 -32.48 -22.80
C ARG A 454 -33.89 -32.82 -22.84
N ALA A 455 -33.24 -32.94 -21.69
CA ALA A 455 -31.87 -33.44 -21.58
C ALA A 455 -31.78 -34.95 -21.91
N ASN A 456 -32.65 -35.80 -21.35
CA ASN A 456 -32.64 -37.25 -21.60
C ASN A 456 -32.97 -37.63 -23.05
N LYS A 457 -33.71 -36.78 -23.80
CA LYS A 457 -33.91 -36.94 -25.25
C LYS A 457 -32.64 -36.65 -26.08
N MET A 458 -31.62 -36.02 -25.51
CA MET A 458 -30.32 -35.79 -26.15
C MET A 458 -29.32 -36.86 -25.70
N LYS A 459 -28.73 -37.62 -26.65
CA LYS A 459 -27.78 -38.72 -26.35
C LYS A 459 -26.46 -38.32 -25.66
N GLY A 460 -26.28 -37.05 -25.29
CA GLY A 460 -25.20 -36.53 -24.44
C GLY A 460 -25.66 -35.52 -23.39
N GLY A 461 -26.96 -35.47 -23.06
CA GLY A 461 -27.62 -34.32 -22.43
C GLY A 461 -27.10 -33.86 -21.06
N ASN A 462 -26.36 -34.69 -20.32
CA ASN A 462 -25.82 -34.30 -19.01
C ASN A 462 -24.68 -33.26 -19.15
N PHE A 463 -23.88 -33.30 -20.22
CA PHE A 463 -22.76 -32.38 -20.43
C PHE A 463 -23.20 -30.92 -20.54
N PHE A 464 -24.24 -30.65 -21.34
CA PHE A 464 -24.74 -29.29 -21.54
C PHE A 464 -25.41 -28.74 -20.27
N GLY A 465 -26.13 -29.57 -19.51
CA GLY A 465 -26.70 -29.18 -18.22
C GLY A 465 -25.64 -28.83 -17.17
N VAL A 466 -24.59 -29.65 -17.07
CA VAL A 466 -23.46 -29.41 -16.15
C VAL A 466 -22.61 -28.21 -16.57
N PHE A 467 -22.39 -28.00 -17.87
CA PHE A 467 -21.73 -26.80 -18.41
C PHE A 467 -22.52 -25.52 -18.10
N ALA A 468 -23.83 -25.52 -18.34
CA ALA A 468 -24.69 -24.37 -18.04
C ALA A 468 -24.75 -24.06 -16.54
N MET A 469 -24.76 -25.10 -15.69
CA MET A 469 -24.63 -24.93 -14.23
C MET A 469 -23.27 -24.36 -13.82
N GLY A 470 -22.18 -24.71 -14.52
CA GLY A 470 -20.88 -24.07 -14.35
C GLY A 470 -20.92 -22.57 -14.67
N ALA A 471 -21.45 -22.20 -15.84
CA ALA A 471 -21.59 -20.79 -16.25
C ALA A 471 -22.45 -19.97 -15.27
N LEU A 472 -23.55 -20.52 -14.77
CA LEU A 472 -24.39 -19.90 -13.73
C LEU A 472 -23.65 -19.77 -12.39
N SER A 473 -22.88 -20.79 -12.00
CA SER A 473 -22.14 -20.80 -10.74
C SER A 473 -21.03 -19.75 -10.72
N ALA A 474 -20.38 -19.48 -11.85
CA ALA A 474 -19.41 -18.39 -11.97
C ALA A 474 -20.02 -17.01 -11.65
N VAL A 475 -21.27 -16.75 -12.06
CA VAL A 475 -21.99 -15.51 -11.70
C VAL A 475 -22.29 -15.45 -10.20
N ILE A 476 -22.71 -16.57 -9.60
CA ILE A 476 -23.04 -16.66 -8.17
C ILE A 476 -21.79 -16.54 -7.28
N LEU A 477 -20.65 -17.06 -7.73
CA LEU A 477 -19.35 -16.96 -7.04
C LEU A 477 -18.75 -15.54 -7.12
N GLY A 478 -19.22 -14.70 -8.05
CA GLY A 478 -18.69 -13.36 -8.31
C GLY A 478 -18.38 -12.52 -7.06
N PRO A 479 -19.31 -12.33 -6.11
CA PRO A 479 -19.05 -11.50 -4.93
C PRO A 479 -18.05 -12.11 -3.94
N CYS A 480 -17.79 -13.43 -3.97
CA CYS A 480 -16.76 -14.06 -3.15
C CYS A 480 -15.36 -13.77 -3.67
N VAL A 481 -15.22 -13.71 -5.00
CA VAL A 481 -13.94 -13.49 -5.69
C VAL A 481 -13.78 -12.01 -6.07
N ALA A 482 -14.73 -11.14 -5.69
CA ALA A 482 -14.80 -9.75 -6.11
C ALA A 482 -13.56 -8.91 -5.74
N PRO A 483 -12.96 -8.98 -4.53
CA PRO A 483 -11.77 -8.17 -4.24
C PRO A 483 -10.53 -8.61 -5.05
N PRO A 484 -10.16 -9.92 -5.13
CA PRO A 484 -9.10 -10.38 -6.03
C PRO A 484 -9.39 -10.12 -7.52
N LEU A 485 -10.65 -10.27 -7.96
CA LEU A 485 -11.05 -9.90 -9.31
C LEU A 485 -10.94 -8.40 -9.55
N ALA A 486 -11.31 -7.53 -8.61
CA ALA A 486 -11.22 -6.08 -8.79
C ALA A 486 -9.78 -5.62 -9.05
N ALA A 487 -8.80 -6.16 -8.31
CA ALA A 487 -7.38 -5.90 -8.57
C ALA A 487 -6.93 -6.41 -9.95
N ALA A 488 -7.31 -7.65 -10.31
CA ALA A 488 -7.03 -8.21 -11.64
C ALA A 488 -7.69 -7.40 -12.78
N LEU A 489 -8.94 -6.99 -12.61
CA LEU A 489 -9.70 -6.22 -13.58
C LEU A 489 -9.18 -4.79 -13.72
N ALA A 490 -8.66 -4.17 -12.66
CA ALA A 490 -7.99 -2.88 -12.73
C ALA A 490 -6.73 -2.94 -13.60
N PHE A 491 -5.86 -3.94 -13.38
CA PHE A 491 -4.67 -4.19 -14.21
C PHE A 491 -5.05 -4.49 -15.68
N ILE A 492 -6.08 -5.31 -15.91
CA ILE A 492 -6.59 -5.62 -17.26
C ILE A 492 -7.16 -4.37 -17.95
N ALA A 493 -7.84 -3.49 -17.21
CA ALA A 493 -8.39 -2.24 -17.71
C ALA A 493 -7.30 -1.20 -18.04
N GLN A 494 -6.22 -1.13 -17.26
CA GLN A 494 -5.05 -0.29 -17.54
C GLN A 494 -4.28 -0.75 -18.78
N THR A 495 -4.09 -2.06 -18.93
CA THR A 495 -3.32 -2.63 -20.06
C THR A 495 -4.08 -2.69 -21.38
N GLY A 496 -5.42 -2.58 -21.36
CA GLY A 496 -6.29 -2.52 -22.55
C GLY A 496 -6.30 -3.77 -23.44
N ASN A 497 -5.50 -4.78 -23.12
CA ASN A 497 -5.29 -5.95 -23.97
C ASN A 497 -6.37 -7.01 -23.71
N THR A 498 -7.38 -7.04 -24.58
CA THR A 498 -8.53 -7.95 -24.51
C THR A 498 -8.14 -9.43 -24.53
N VAL A 499 -7.07 -9.81 -25.25
CA VAL A 499 -6.56 -11.18 -25.30
C VAL A 499 -5.90 -11.55 -23.97
N LEU A 500 -5.08 -10.66 -23.41
CA LEU A 500 -4.46 -10.86 -22.09
C LEU A 500 -5.53 -11.00 -21.01
N GLY A 501 -6.51 -10.08 -20.96
CA GLY A 501 -7.59 -10.10 -19.98
C GLY A 501 -8.48 -11.35 -20.06
N GLY A 502 -8.81 -11.78 -21.28
CA GLY A 502 -9.57 -13.01 -21.51
C GLY A 502 -8.82 -14.27 -21.05
N VAL A 503 -7.53 -14.40 -21.42
CA VAL A 503 -6.71 -15.57 -21.05
C VAL A 503 -6.39 -15.59 -19.55
N ALA A 504 -6.08 -14.44 -18.95
CA ALA A 504 -5.76 -14.35 -17.53
C ALA A 504 -6.91 -14.84 -16.64
N LEU A 505 -8.15 -14.40 -16.90
CA LEU A 505 -9.31 -14.87 -16.14
C LEU A 505 -9.76 -16.29 -16.51
N PHE A 506 -9.58 -16.72 -17.76
CA PHE A 506 -9.78 -18.12 -18.15
C PHE A 506 -8.88 -19.07 -17.35
N VAL A 507 -7.59 -18.74 -17.23
CA VAL A 507 -6.60 -19.57 -16.54
C VAL A 507 -6.76 -19.51 -15.02
N LEU A 508 -7.16 -18.37 -14.45
CA LEU A 508 -7.55 -18.26 -13.04
C LEU A 508 -8.74 -19.18 -12.71
N ALA A 509 -9.76 -19.23 -13.57
CA ALA A 509 -10.88 -20.15 -13.42
C ALA A 509 -10.48 -21.63 -13.56
N LEU A 510 -9.54 -21.95 -14.47
CA LEU A 510 -8.97 -23.30 -14.54
C LEU A 510 -8.22 -23.67 -13.25
N GLY A 511 -7.45 -22.75 -12.67
CA GLY A 511 -6.79 -22.93 -11.37
C GLY A 511 -7.78 -23.26 -10.25
N MET A 512 -8.86 -22.49 -10.14
CA MET A 512 -9.98 -22.77 -9.22
C MET A 512 -10.63 -24.14 -9.48
N GLY A 513 -10.63 -24.59 -10.73
CA GLY A 513 -11.18 -25.87 -11.15
C GLY A 513 -10.32 -27.10 -10.81
N VAL A 514 -9.01 -26.97 -10.56
CA VAL A 514 -8.11 -28.11 -10.37
C VAL A 514 -8.55 -29.05 -9.24
N PRO A 515 -8.91 -28.57 -8.02
CA PRO A 515 -9.38 -29.47 -6.96
C PRO A 515 -10.69 -30.19 -7.31
N LEU A 516 -11.59 -29.54 -8.05
CA LEU A 516 -12.84 -30.16 -8.52
C LEU A 516 -12.57 -31.29 -9.52
N LEU A 517 -11.62 -31.09 -10.45
CA LEU A 517 -11.18 -32.12 -11.40
C LEU A 517 -10.54 -33.33 -10.70
N LEU A 518 -9.69 -33.09 -9.69
CA LEU A 518 -9.08 -34.14 -8.87
C LEU A 518 -10.13 -34.95 -8.09
N ILE A 519 -11.14 -34.29 -7.53
CA ILE A 519 -12.26 -34.97 -6.85
C ILE A 519 -13.10 -35.77 -7.84
N GLY A 520 -13.36 -35.23 -9.04
CA GLY A 520 -14.02 -35.96 -10.14
C GLY A 520 -13.27 -37.22 -10.58
N LEU A 521 -11.94 -37.14 -10.73
CA LEU A 521 -11.05 -38.28 -11.00
C LEU A 521 -11.05 -39.34 -9.89
N SER A 522 -11.26 -38.92 -8.63
CA SER A 522 -11.37 -39.85 -7.50
C SER A 522 -12.62 -40.74 -7.55
N ALA A 523 -13.63 -40.38 -8.37
CA ALA A 523 -14.91 -41.08 -8.51
C ALA A 523 -15.61 -41.37 -7.16
N GLY A 524 -15.51 -40.44 -6.21
CA GLY A 524 -16.08 -40.56 -4.87
C GLY A 524 -15.33 -41.50 -3.92
N ALA A 525 -14.24 -42.15 -4.34
CA ALA A 525 -13.48 -43.08 -3.48
C ALA A 525 -12.77 -42.40 -2.30
N LEU A 526 -12.52 -41.09 -2.39
CA LEU A 526 -11.92 -40.27 -1.34
C LEU A 526 -12.96 -39.66 -0.37
N LEU A 527 -14.25 -39.64 -0.75
CA LEU A 527 -15.28 -38.94 0.00
C LEU A 527 -15.97 -39.87 1.02
N PRO A 528 -16.11 -39.46 2.29
CA PRO A 528 -16.94 -40.18 3.25
C PRO A 528 -18.40 -40.17 2.79
N ARG A 529 -19.17 -41.19 3.19
CA ARG A 529 -20.63 -41.17 2.99
C ARG A 529 -21.25 -39.97 3.69
N ALA A 530 -22.18 -39.30 3.03
CA ALA A 530 -22.99 -38.24 3.61
C ALA A 530 -23.62 -38.71 4.94
N GLY A 531 -23.50 -37.87 5.97
CA GLY A 531 -23.89 -38.16 7.35
C GLY A 531 -23.70 -36.91 8.22
N GLY A 532 -23.91 -37.03 9.55
CA GLY A 532 -24.02 -35.87 10.44
C GLY A 532 -22.88 -34.84 10.41
N TRP A 533 -21.64 -35.26 10.10
CA TRP A 533 -20.51 -34.33 9.89
C TRP A 533 -20.77 -33.32 8.77
N MET A 534 -21.45 -33.71 7.70
CA MET A 534 -21.80 -32.81 6.59
C MET A 534 -22.74 -31.69 7.02
N ASN A 535 -23.59 -31.90 8.02
CA ASN A 535 -24.45 -30.85 8.56
C ASN A 535 -23.62 -29.84 9.37
N ALA A 536 -22.70 -30.30 10.23
CA ALA A 536 -21.77 -29.41 10.94
C ALA A 536 -20.92 -28.56 9.97
N VAL A 537 -20.47 -29.15 8.85
CA VAL A 537 -19.80 -28.44 7.77
C VAL A 537 -20.71 -27.40 7.11
N LYS A 538 -21.95 -27.77 6.72
CA LYS A 538 -22.93 -26.83 6.16
C LYS A 538 -23.15 -25.62 7.07
N TYR A 539 -23.36 -25.85 8.37
CA TYR A 539 -23.63 -24.77 9.32
C TYR A 539 -22.41 -23.84 9.53
N PHE A 540 -21.19 -24.40 9.58
CA PHE A 540 -19.96 -23.60 9.64
C PHE A 540 -19.80 -22.68 8.41
N PHE A 541 -19.94 -23.24 7.19
CA PHE A 541 -19.88 -22.43 5.97
C PHE A 541 -21.07 -21.45 5.86
N GLY A 542 -22.25 -21.80 6.36
CA GLY A 542 -23.41 -20.89 6.44
C GLY A 542 -23.18 -19.68 7.35
N VAL A 543 -22.61 -19.87 8.55
CA VAL A 543 -22.21 -18.77 9.45
C VAL A 543 -21.15 -17.89 8.79
N MET A 544 -20.15 -18.49 8.14
CA MET A 544 -19.10 -17.73 7.44
C MET A 544 -19.64 -16.97 6.22
N MET A 545 -20.64 -17.50 5.51
CA MET A 545 -21.32 -16.77 4.43
C MET A 545 -22.09 -15.55 4.95
N LEU A 546 -22.74 -15.65 6.11
CA LEU A 546 -23.37 -14.49 6.77
C LEU A 546 -22.32 -13.46 7.23
N ALA A 547 -21.19 -13.90 7.79
CA ALA A 547 -20.10 -12.99 8.18
C ALA A 547 -19.60 -12.16 6.97
N ILE A 548 -19.39 -12.82 5.82
CA ILE A 548 -18.97 -12.15 4.59
C ILE A 548 -20.08 -11.23 4.05
N ALA A 549 -21.37 -11.62 4.15
CA ALA A 549 -22.48 -10.76 3.74
C ALA A 549 -22.58 -9.47 4.58
N ILE A 550 -22.40 -9.57 5.90
CA ILE A 550 -22.41 -8.43 6.82
C ILE A 550 -21.20 -7.52 6.56
N TYR A 551 -20.02 -8.11 6.30
CA TYR A 551 -18.83 -7.36 5.90
C TYR A 551 -19.01 -6.63 4.57
N LEU A 552 -19.53 -7.31 3.54
CA LEU A 552 -19.75 -6.75 2.20
C LEU A 552 -20.73 -5.56 2.18
N ILE A 553 -21.77 -5.60 3.03
CA ILE A 553 -22.74 -4.52 3.16
C ILE A 553 -22.33 -3.45 4.20
N SER A 554 -21.24 -3.66 4.95
CA SER A 554 -20.75 -2.74 5.99
C SER A 554 -20.42 -1.31 5.51
N PRO A 555 -20.05 -1.04 4.25
CA PRO A 555 -19.92 0.34 3.74
C PRO A 555 -21.26 1.04 3.47
N VAL A 556 -22.37 0.29 3.39
CA VAL A 556 -23.71 0.77 2.99
C VAL A 556 -24.64 0.94 4.19
N ILE A 557 -24.42 0.19 5.28
CA ILE A 557 -25.22 0.27 6.52
C ILE A 557 -24.54 1.18 7.56
N SER A 558 -25.34 1.76 8.46
CA SER A 558 -24.78 2.50 9.61
C SER A 558 -24.06 1.56 10.57
N ALA A 559 -23.02 2.05 11.25
CA ALA A 559 -22.20 1.26 12.19
C ALA A 559 -23.03 0.55 13.28
N TRP A 560 -24.14 1.15 13.70
CA TRP A 560 -25.11 0.58 14.63
C TRP A 560 -25.77 -0.70 14.09
N ILE A 561 -26.23 -0.68 12.84
CA ILE A 561 -26.82 -1.83 12.18
C ILE A 561 -25.75 -2.90 11.95
N GLY A 562 -24.53 -2.50 11.58
CA GLY A 562 -23.39 -3.42 11.44
C GLY A 562 -23.07 -4.17 12.73
N MET A 563 -22.99 -3.47 13.86
CA MET A 563 -22.80 -4.09 15.17
C MET A 563 -23.96 -4.99 15.58
N LEU A 564 -25.20 -4.63 15.26
CA LEU A 564 -26.38 -5.45 15.56
C LEU A 564 -26.35 -6.76 14.77
N LEU A 565 -26.03 -6.71 13.48
CA LEU A 565 -25.90 -7.89 12.64
C LEU A 565 -24.74 -8.80 13.09
N TRP A 566 -23.57 -8.24 13.43
CA TRP A 566 -22.46 -9.01 14.00
C TRP A 566 -22.83 -9.66 15.34
N ALA A 567 -23.45 -8.92 16.25
CA ALA A 567 -23.90 -9.48 17.53
C ALA A 567 -24.94 -10.60 17.34
N MET A 568 -25.92 -10.40 16.44
CA MET A 568 -26.93 -11.40 16.09
C MET A 568 -26.29 -12.66 15.50
N LEU A 569 -25.26 -12.51 14.64
CA LEU A 569 -24.52 -13.64 14.09
C LEU A 569 -23.76 -14.42 15.17
N LEU A 570 -23.06 -13.73 16.08
CA LEU A 570 -22.31 -14.36 17.17
C LEU A 570 -23.25 -15.09 18.15
N VAL A 571 -24.34 -14.45 18.59
CA VAL A 571 -25.33 -15.06 19.48
C VAL A 571 -26.05 -16.22 18.79
N GLY A 572 -26.46 -16.08 17.53
CA GLY A 572 -27.09 -17.16 16.75
C GLY A 572 -26.16 -18.36 16.59
N SER A 573 -24.87 -18.12 16.33
CA SER A 573 -23.84 -19.17 16.25
C SER A 573 -23.63 -19.86 17.60
N ALA A 574 -23.59 -19.11 18.70
CA ALA A 574 -23.49 -19.66 20.06
C ALA A 574 -24.67 -20.56 20.43
N ILE A 575 -25.89 -20.15 20.08
CA ILE A 575 -27.11 -20.95 20.26
C ILE A 575 -27.02 -22.24 19.42
N TYR A 576 -26.60 -22.16 18.16
CA TYR A 576 -26.44 -23.34 17.30
C TYR A 576 -25.39 -24.34 17.83
N LEU A 577 -24.35 -23.83 18.51
CA LEU A 577 -23.34 -24.62 19.23
C LEU A 577 -23.81 -25.15 20.59
N HIS A 578 -25.11 -25.03 20.92
CA HIS A 578 -25.71 -25.54 22.16
C HIS A 578 -25.01 -24.97 23.43
N ALA A 579 -24.59 -23.70 23.37
CA ALA A 579 -23.89 -23.01 24.46
C ALA A 579 -24.70 -22.93 25.77
N LEU A 580 -26.03 -22.99 25.69
CA LEU A 580 -26.94 -22.91 26.83
C LEU A 580 -27.36 -24.29 27.37
N ASP A 581 -27.29 -25.36 26.58
CA ASP A 581 -27.87 -26.66 26.95
C ASP A 581 -27.05 -27.45 27.97
N PRO A 582 -27.67 -28.20 28.90
CA PRO A 582 -26.95 -29.01 29.88
C PRO A 582 -26.19 -30.16 29.20
N LEU A 583 -24.87 -30.23 29.44
CA LEU A 583 -24.04 -31.35 28.96
C LEU A 583 -24.36 -32.62 29.75
N PRO A 584 -24.59 -33.77 29.09
CA PRO A 584 -24.74 -35.05 29.79
C PRO A 584 -23.41 -35.47 30.47
N ALA A 585 -23.50 -36.20 31.57
CA ALA A 585 -22.34 -36.56 32.41
C ALA A 585 -21.24 -37.40 31.71
N HIS A 586 -21.48 -37.93 30.52
CA HIS A 586 -20.52 -38.64 29.68
C HIS A 586 -20.23 -37.92 28.34
N ALA A 587 -20.39 -36.59 28.29
CA ALA A 587 -20.00 -35.76 27.16
C ALA A 587 -18.46 -35.83 26.91
N SER A 588 -18.08 -36.11 25.66
CA SER A 588 -16.70 -36.27 25.21
C SER A 588 -15.91 -34.96 25.24
N GLY A 589 -14.57 -35.04 25.29
CA GLY A 589 -13.72 -33.84 25.32
C GLY A 589 -13.95 -32.89 24.15
N TRP A 590 -14.25 -33.43 22.96
CA TRP A 590 -14.57 -32.64 21.77
C TRP A 590 -15.85 -31.81 21.93
N SER A 591 -16.93 -32.38 22.48
CA SER A 591 -18.17 -31.60 22.68
C SER A 591 -18.02 -30.52 23.75
N ARG A 592 -17.14 -30.71 24.75
CA ARG A 592 -16.80 -29.67 25.74
C ARG A 592 -16.04 -28.50 25.11
N LEU A 593 -15.11 -28.76 24.19
CA LEU A 593 -14.35 -27.73 23.47
C LEU A 593 -15.28 -26.85 22.62
N TRP A 594 -16.15 -27.46 21.81
CA TRP A 594 -17.11 -26.72 20.98
C TRP A 594 -18.12 -25.92 21.81
N LYS A 595 -18.56 -26.44 22.97
CA LYS A 595 -19.38 -25.66 23.90
C LYS A 595 -18.60 -24.46 24.48
N GLY A 596 -17.34 -24.63 24.83
CA GLY A 596 -16.47 -23.53 25.28
C GLY A 596 -16.37 -22.41 24.25
N LEU A 597 -16.14 -22.75 22.98
CA LEU A 597 -16.15 -21.80 21.87
C LEU A 597 -17.52 -21.11 21.73
N GLY A 598 -18.63 -21.86 21.83
CA GLY A 598 -19.99 -21.30 21.84
C GLY A 598 -20.24 -20.29 22.97
N VAL A 599 -19.72 -20.54 24.18
CA VAL A 599 -19.82 -19.60 25.31
C VAL A 599 -18.99 -18.34 25.08
N VAL A 600 -17.78 -18.45 24.51
CA VAL A 600 -16.97 -17.28 24.14
C VAL A 600 -17.67 -16.43 23.07
N LEU A 601 -18.27 -17.07 22.05
CA LEU A 601 -19.07 -16.39 21.03
C LEU A 601 -20.32 -15.69 21.63
N LEU A 602 -20.98 -16.31 22.61
CA LEU A 602 -22.10 -15.70 23.33
C LEU A 602 -21.67 -14.43 24.09
N ILE A 603 -20.53 -14.49 24.80
CA ILE A 603 -19.97 -13.36 25.55
C ILE A 603 -19.56 -12.23 24.60
N GLY A 604 -18.96 -12.54 23.45
CA GLY A 604 -18.62 -11.57 22.40
C GLY A 604 -19.86 -10.93 21.76
N GLY A 605 -20.92 -11.70 21.52
CA GLY A 605 -22.19 -11.15 21.04
C GLY A 605 -22.86 -10.22 22.07
N LEU A 606 -22.85 -10.61 23.35
CA LEU A 606 -23.37 -9.78 24.44
C LEU A 606 -22.55 -8.51 24.68
N SER A 607 -21.21 -8.56 24.54
CA SER A 607 -20.36 -7.38 24.71
C SER A 607 -20.57 -6.35 23.59
N LEU A 608 -20.80 -6.78 22.34
CA LEU A 608 -21.21 -5.88 21.25
C LEU A 608 -22.56 -5.21 21.54
N ILE A 609 -23.55 -5.93 22.07
CA ILE A 609 -24.86 -5.37 22.47
C ILE A 609 -24.68 -4.33 23.59
N LEU A 610 -23.89 -4.66 24.62
CA LEU A 610 -23.62 -3.73 25.73
C LEU A 610 -22.84 -2.49 25.27
N GLY A 611 -21.85 -2.65 24.38
CA GLY A 611 -21.10 -1.54 23.80
C GLY A 611 -21.96 -0.63 22.93
N MET A 612 -22.85 -1.22 22.11
CA MET A 612 -23.84 -0.48 21.33
C MET A 612 -24.81 0.30 22.24
N LEU A 613 -25.35 -0.32 23.29
CA LEU A 613 -26.22 0.35 24.27
C LEU A 613 -25.50 1.48 25.03
N ALA A 614 -24.18 1.40 25.17
CA ALA A 614 -23.33 2.47 25.71
C ALA A 614 -22.96 3.56 24.69
N GLY A 615 -23.34 3.42 23.41
CA GLY A 615 -23.03 4.38 22.35
C GLY A 615 -21.70 4.18 21.63
N SER A 616 -21.00 3.06 21.86
CA SER A 616 -19.81 2.71 21.07
C SER A 616 -20.17 2.51 19.59
N ARG A 617 -19.22 2.87 18.72
CA ARG A 617 -19.31 2.66 17.26
C ARG A 617 -18.18 1.77 16.72
N ASP A 618 -17.37 1.20 17.61
CA ASP A 618 -16.17 0.42 17.26
C ASP A 618 -16.40 -1.09 17.50
N LEU A 619 -16.24 -1.91 16.45
CA LEU A 619 -16.42 -3.36 16.49
C LEU A 619 -15.34 -4.08 17.29
N LEU A 620 -14.12 -3.52 17.38
CA LEU A 620 -12.99 -4.12 18.08
C LEU A 620 -12.91 -3.67 19.53
N GLN A 621 -13.45 -2.49 19.86
CA GLN A 621 -13.47 -1.93 21.22
C GLN A 621 -14.88 -1.55 21.73
N PRO A 622 -15.85 -2.48 21.77
CA PRO A 622 -17.22 -2.19 22.22
C PRO A 622 -17.29 -1.66 23.67
N LEU A 623 -16.40 -2.11 24.56
CA LEU A 623 -16.39 -1.71 25.98
C LEU A 623 -15.61 -0.42 26.28
N GLU A 624 -15.08 0.32 25.30
CA GLU A 624 -14.23 1.49 25.61
C GLU A 624 -14.94 2.58 26.42
N VAL A 625 -16.25 2.76 26.20
CA VAL A 625 -17.10 3.68 27.00
C VAL A 625 -17.07 3.35 28.49
N TYR A 626 -16.87 2.08 28.87
CA TYR A 626 -16.80 1.63 30.27
C TYR A 626 -15.41 1.76 30.88
N LYS A 627 -14.32 1.86 30.09
CA LYS A 627 -12.96 2.09 30.64
C LYS A 627 -12.90 3.40 31.46
N GLY A 628 -13.66 4.41 31.05
CA GLY A 628 -13.74 5.71 31.73
C GLY A 628 -14.53 5.73 33.04
N SER A 629 -15.46 4.78 33.25
CA SER A 629 -16.40 4.79 34.39
C SER A 629 -16.09 3.75 35.48
N VAL A 630 -15.46 2.62 35.14
CA VAL A 630 -15.27 1.51 36.09
C VAL A 630 -14.13 1.74 37.08
N PHE A 631 -13.10 2.53 36.75
CA PHE A 631 -11.91 2.74 37.60
C PHE A 631 -11.93 4.02 38.46
N LYS A 632 -13.00 4.82 38.42
CA LYS A 632 -13.23 5.93 39.37
C LYS A 632 -14.50 5.69 40.20
N GLY A 633 -14.35 4.97 41.30
CA GLY A 633 -15.40 4.85 42.30
C GLY A 633 -15.63 6.19 43.03
N GLY A 634 -16.68 6.92 42.65
CA GLY A 634 -17.07 8.17 43.31
C GLY A 634 -18.34 8.79 42.73
N THR A 635 -19.43 8.74 43.50
CA THR A 635 -20.69 9.51 43.35
C THR A 635 -21.30 9.62 41.94
N GLY A 636 -22.42 8.94 41.72
CA GLY A 636 -23.25 9.14 40.53
C GLY A 636 -24.03 10.47 40.57
N GLY A 637 -24.32 11.01 39.39
CA GLY A 637 -25.00 12.29 39.19
C GLY A 637 -24.30 13.11 38.10
N GLU A 638 -25.01 13.35 37.00
CA GLU A 638 -24.73 14.42 36.02
C GLU A 638 -23.29 14.57 35.50
N ALA A 639 -22.91 13.66 34.60
CA ALA A 639 -21.82 13.88 33.64
C ALA A 639 -22.37 14.03 32.21
N MET A 640 -23.23 15.03 31.98
CA MET A 640 -23.36 15.61 30.64
C MET A 640 -22.12 16.47 30.33
N ALA A 641 -21.89 16.73 29.03
CA ALA A 641 -20.76 17.50 28.51
C ALA A 641 -19.35 16.92 28.75
N ALA A 642 -19.00 15.96 27.91
CA ALA A 642 -17.87 16.20 27.01
C ALA A 642 -18.40 16.10 25.57
N GLU A 643 -18.91 17.21 25.04
CA GLU A 643 -19.25 17.31 23.61
C GLU A 643 -17.94 17.13 22.81
N GLN A 644 -17.88 16.10 21.95
CA GLN A 644 -16.75 15.92 21.05
C GLN A 644 -16.78 17.05 20.02
N LYS A 645 -16.08 18.14 20.33
CA LYS A 645 -16.07 19.38 19.56
C LYS A 645 -15.20 19.26 18.32
N GLY A 646 -15.59 18.36 17.42
CA GLY A 646 -15.02 18.21 16.10
C GLY A 646 -15.18 19.49 15.28
N LEU A 647 -14.39 19.59 14.21
CA LEU A 647 -14.39 20.75 13.32
C LEU A 647 -15.79 21.07 12.76
N PRO A 648 -16.23 22.34 12.78
CA PRO A 648 -17.58 22.73 12.34
C PRO A 648 -17.67 22.78 10.82
N PHE A 649 -17.76 21.61 10.18
CA PHE A 649 -17.94 21.47 8.74
C PHE A 649 -19.36 21.85 8.31
N GLU A 650 -19.49 22.89 7.48
CA GLU A 650 -20.74 23.21 6.79
C GLU A 650 -20.93 22.30 5.58
N LYS A 651 -22.05 21.57 5.49
CA LYS A 651 -22.33 20.72 4.32
C LYS A 651 -22.71 21.57 3.09
N VAL A 652 -22.19 21.16 1.94
CA VAL A 652 -22.46 21.75 0.62
C VAL A 652 -22.96 20.66 -0.33
N LYS A 653 -24.07 20.89 -1.03
CA LYS A 653 -24.75 19.86 -1.84
C LYS A 653 -24.46 19.93 -3.34
N ASP A 654 -24.25 21.11 -3.88
CA ASP A 654 -24.07 21.31 -5.31
C ASP A 654 -23.08 22.43 -5.64
N VAL A 655 -22.81 22.59 -6.93
CA VAL A 655 -21.80 23.52 -7.46
C VAL A 655 -22.20 24.99 -7.21
N ALA A 656 -23.48 25.32 -7.22
CA ALA A 656 -23.97 26.68 -7.01
C ALA A 656 -23.97 27.06 -5.53
N GLU A 657 -24.31 26.13 -4.62
CA GLU A 657 -24.11 26.33 -3.18
C GLU A 657 -22.62 26.51 -2.88
N LEU A 658 -21.73 25.72 -3.50
CA LEU A 658 -20.28 25.87 -3.32
C LEU A 658 -19.80 27.28 -3.72
N ASP A 659 -20.14 27.73 -4.93
CA ASP A 659 -19.72 29.06 -5.41
C ASP A 659 -20.30 30.20 -4.55
N ALA A 660 -21.50 30.04 -4.00
CA ALA A 660 -22.08 31.00 -3.05
C ALA A 660 -21.31 31.06 -1.71
N ARG A 661 -20.90 29.90 -1.15
CA ARG A 661 -20.08 29.84 0.07
C ARG A 661 -18.67 30.41 -0.15
N LEU A 662 -18.05 30.12 -1.30
CA LEU A 662 -16.76 30.68 -1.69
C LEU A 662 -16.82 32.20 -1.85
N ALA A 663 -17.88 32.74 -2.44
CA ALA A 663 -18.10 34.18 -2.55
C ALA A 663 -18.27 34.86 -1.18
N ALA A 664 -19.00 34.23 -0.24
CA ALA A 664 -19.15 34.74 1.12
C ALA A 664 -17.83 34.72 1.90
N ALA A 665 -17.09 33.60 1.89
CA ALA A 665 -15.79 33.50 2.57
C ALA A 665 -14.75 34.51 2.03
N LYS A 666 -14.77 34.77 0.72
CA LYS A 666 -13.96 35.81 0.08
C LYS A 666 -14.34 37.22 0.53
N ALA A 667 -15.62 37.50 0.78
CA ALA A 667 -16.06 38.78 1.32
C ALA A 667 -15.61 38.98 2.79
N ASP A 668 -15.57 37.90 3.58
CA ASP A 668 -15.03 37.89 4.94
C ASP A 668 -13.48 37.93 4.99
N GLY A 669 -12.79 37.77 3.85
CA GLY A 669 -11.33 37.64 3.79
C GLY A 669 -10.78 36.35 4.42
N ARG A 670 -11.60 35.29 4.52
CA ARG A 670 -11.24 34.00 5.14
C ARG A 670 -10.85 32.97 4.08
N GLY A 671 -9.86 32.14 4.40
CA GLY A 671 -9.53 30.96 3.60
C GLY A 671 -10.61 29.89 3.70
N VAL A 672 -10.66 28.97 2.74
CA VAL A 672 -11.66 27.90 2.67
C VAL A 672 -10.97 26.55 2.49
N MET A 673 -11.47 25.51 3.16
CA MET A 673 -11.11 24.12 2.93
C MET A 673 -12.38 23.33 2.61
N LEU A 674 -12.42 22.65 1.46
CA LEU A 674 -13.51 21.78 1.03
C LEU A 674 -13.09 20.31 1.14
N ASP A 675 -13.72 19.57 2.06
CA ASP A 675 -13.56 18.13 2.25
C ASP A 675 -14.58 17.34 1.41
N PHE A 676 -14.10 16.51 0.49
CA PHE A 676 -14.92 15.53 -0.22
C PHE A 676 -15.04 14.26 0.63
N TYR A 677 -16.22 14.01 1.17
CA TYR A 677 -16.50 12.92 2.12
C TYR A 677 -17.53 11.93 1.56
N ALA A 678 -17.43 10.66 1.98
CA ALA A 678 -18.54 9.71 1.84
C ALA A 678 -18.62 8.68 2.99
N ASP A 679 -19.81 8.23 3.36
CA ASP A 679 -19.99 7.21 4.42
C ASP A 679 -19.39 5.84 4.07
N TRP A 680 -19.19 5.51 2.80
CA TRP A 680 -18.54 4.27 2.35
C TRP A 680 -17.00 4.39 2.29
N CYS A 681 -16.45 5.59 2.44
CA CYS A 681 -15.02 5.86 2.32
C CYS A 681 -14.27 5.60 3.64
N VAL A 682 -13.41 4.58 3.66
CA VAL A 682 -12.60 4.23 4.85
C VAL A 682 -11.64 5.36 5.20
N SER A 683 -10.86 5.84 4.23
CA SER A 683 -9.84 6.86 4.46
C SER A 683 -10.39 8.25 4.83
N CYS A 684 -11.65 8.52 4.54
CA CYS A 684 -12.37 9.69 5.07
C CYS A 684 -12.56 9.58 6.59
N LYS A 685 -12.91 8.39 7.08
CA LYS A 685 -13.08 8.11 8.53
C LYS A 685 -11.74 8.01 9.25
N GLU A 686 -10.69 7.55 8.57
CA GLU A 686 -9.32 7.63 9.07
C GLU A 686 -8.89 9.09 9.25
N MET A 687 -9.17 9.96 8.27
CA MET A 687 -8.93 11.40 8.36
C MET A 687 -9.72 12.05 9.51
N GLU A 688 -11.01 11.72 9.66
CA GLU A 688 -11.83 12.22 10.77
C GLU A 688 -11.31 11.74 12.15
N ARG A 689 -10.88 10.48 12.28
CA ARG A 689 -10.44 9.89 13.57
C ARG A 689 -9.02 10.28 13.98
N PHE A 690 -8.09 10.38 13.02
CA PHE A 690 -6.65 10.53 13.30
C PHE A 690 -6.07 11.89 12.92
N THR A 691 -6.80 12.72 12.16
CA THR A 691 -6.27 13.96 11.58
C THR A 691 -7.10 15.17 11.99
N PHE A 692 -8.41 15.19 11.71
CA PHE A 692 -9.30 16.28 12.15
C PHE A 692 -9.60 16.29 13.66
N ASN A 693 -9.22 15.22 14.37
CA ASN A 693 -9.31 15.11 15.82
C ASN A 693 -8.00 15.49 16.54
N ASP A 694 -6.93 15.86 15.82
CA ASP A 694 -5.71 16.40 16.42
C ASP A 694 -5.90 17.89 16.78
N ALA A 695 -5.62 18.25 18.03
CA ALA A 695 -5.81 19.62 18.54
C ALA A 695 -4.98 20.67 17.77
N ARG A 696 -3.84 20.29 17.17
CA ARG A 696 -3.00 21.17 16.34
C ARG A 696 -3.69 21.49 15.01
N VAL A 697 -4.25 20.47 14.36
CA VAL A 697 -5.04 20.62 13.13
C VAL A 697 -6.29 21.45 13.41
N GLN A 698 -6.95 21.22 14.54
CA GLN A 698 -8.10 22.01 14.96
C GLN A 698 -7.76 23.48 15.19
N ALA A 699 -6.66 23.78 15.89
CA ALA A 699 -6.19 25.15 16.07
C ALA A 699 -5.82 25.82 14.74
N ARG A 700 -5.16 25.10 13.83
CA ARG A 700 -4.71 25.63 12.54
C ARG A 700 -5.85 25.92 11.55
N LEU A 701 -6.99 25.24 11.71
CA LEU A 701 -8.19 25.40 10.90
C LEU A 701 -9.26 26.32 11.52
N ALA A 702 -9.03 26.88 12.71
CA ALA A 702 -10.01 27.72 13.41
C ALA A 702 -10.41 29.01 12.65
N ASP A 703 -9.47 29.61 11.90
CA ASP A 703 -9.69 30.80 11.06
C ASP A 703 -10.25 30.48 9.66
N VAL A 704 -10.46 29.19 9.33
CA VAL A 704 -10.74 28.70 7.98
C VAL A 704 -12.22 28.32 7.88
N VAL A 705 -12.88 28.66 6.77
CA VAL A 705 -14.24 28.18 6.48
C VAL A 705 -14.15 26.73 6.03
N LEU A 706 -14.74 25.83 6.82
CA LEU A 706 -14.67 24.39 6.58
C LEU A 706 -15.95 23.91 5.91
N LEU A 707 -15.85 23.54 4.64
CA LEU A 707 -16.95 23.03 3.83
C LEU A 707 -16.81 21.51 3.66
N LYS A 708 -17.93 20.78 3.59
CA LYS A 708 -17.95 19.33 3.35
C LYS A 708 -18.90 18.99 2.20
N ALA A 709 -18.34 18.54 1.09
CA ALA A 709 -19.07 17.95 -0.02
C ALA A 709 -19.35 16.48 0.29
N ASP A 710 -20.60 16.18 0.65
CA ASP A 710 -21.04 14.83 1.01
C ASP A 710 -21.47 14.07 -0.24
N VAL A 711 -20.51 13.37 -0.86
CA VAL A 711 -20.71 12.63 -2.12
C VAL A 711 -21.16 11.18 -1.90
N THR A 712 -21.69 10.87 -0.71
CA THR A 712 -22.18 9.53 -0.34
C THR A 712 -23.23 8.99 -1.31
N ALA A 713 -24.10 9.86 -1.84
CA ALA A 713 -25.21 9.49 -2.71
C ALA A 713 -24.79 9.18 -4.16
N ASN A 714 -23.63 9.65 -4.60
CA ASN A 714 -23.17 9.61 -5.99
C ASN A 714 -24.23 10.16 -6.97
N SER A 715 -24.89 11.27 -6.59
CA SER A 715 -25.85 11.98 -7.44
C SER A 715 -25.16 12.67 -8.62
N ASP A 716 -25.92 13.16 -9.60
CA ASP A 716 -25.33 13.87 -10.74
C ASP A 716 -24.75 15.25 -10.35
N ALA A 717 -25.18 15.82 -9.22
CA ALA A 717 -24.53 17.00 -8.62
C ALA A 717 -23.18 16.62 -7.97
N ASP A 718 -23.12 15.50 -7.25
CA ASP A 718 -21.92 14.95 -6.63
C ASP A 718 -20.84 14.68 -7.70
N LYS A 719 -21.26 14.06 -8.82
CA LYS A 719 -20.41 13.81 -9.99
C LYS A 719 -19.94 15.12 -10.64
N ALA A 720 -20.80 16.14 -10.71
CA ALA A 720 -20.41 17.46 -11.25
C ALA A 720 -19.38 18.16 -10.34
N LEU A 721 -19.54 18.09 -9.02
CA LEU A 721 -18.56 18.58 -8.04
C LEU A 721 -17.21 17.83 -8.19
N LEU A 722 -17.20 16.49 -8.13
CA LEU A 722 -15.99 15.68 -8.30
C LEU A 722 -15.28 15.97 -9.63
N LYS A 723 -16.04 16.04 -10.74
CA LYS A 723 -15.52 16.33 -12.07
C LYS A 723 -14.93 17.75 -12.19
N ARG A 724 -15.51 18.75 -11.51
CA ARG A 724 -14.99 20.14 -11.51
C ARG A 724 -13.57 20.22 -10.96
N PHE A 725 -13.20 19.40 -9.97
CA PHE A 725 -11.87 19.41 -9.36
C PHE A 725 -10.94 18.30 -9.87
N ASN A 726 -11.40 17.51 -10.85
CA ASN A 726 -10.74 16.32 -11.39
C ASN A 726 -10.43 15.24 -10.33
N LEU A 727 -11.40 15.00 -9.44
CA LEU A 727 -11.34 13.94 -8.43
C LEU A 727 -12.14 12.71 -8.89
N PHE A 728 -11.58 11.52 -8.71
CA PHE A 728 -12.27 10.25 -9.01
C PHE A 728 -13.20 9.78 -7.89
N GLY A 729 -12.96 10.24 -6.65
CA GLY A 729 -13.72 9.92 -5.46
C GLY A 729 -13.08 10.54 -4.21
N PRO A 730 -13.70 10.35 -3.03
CA PRO A 730 -13.19 10.83 -1.75
C PRO A 730 -12.17 9.85 -1.11
N PRO A 731 -11.30 10.31 -0.18
CA PRO A 731 -11.19 11.67 0.31
C PRO A 731 -10.36 12.55 -0.64
N GLY A 732 -10.78 13.81 -0.75
CA GLY A 732 -10.04 14.84 -1.47
C GLY A 732 -10.29 16.20 -0.82
N LEU A 733 -9.23 16.98 -0.62
CA LEU A 733 -9.31 18.29 0.03
C LEU A 733 -8.80 19.37 -0.93
N ILE A 734 -9.67 20.36 -1.18
CA ILE A 734 -9.39 21.52 -2.03
C ILE A 734 -9.36 22.78 -1.16
N PHE A 735 -8.41 23.68 -1.41
CA PHE A 735 -8.17 24.86 -0.60
C PHE A 735 -8.32 26.15 -1.40
N TRP A 736 -8.74 27.23 -0.73
CA TRP A 736 -8.72 28.60 -1.24
C TRP A 736 -8.09 29.52 -0.19
N ASN A 737 -7.23 30.43 -0.63
CA ASN A 737 -6.65 31.45 0.24
C ASN A 737 -7.66 32.57 0.58
N SER A 738 -7.27 33.50 1.46
CA SER A 738 -8.09 34.65 1.89
C SER A 738 -8.46 35.62 0.76
N ALA A 739 -7.75 35.62 -0.37
CA ALA A 739 -8.12 36.36 -1.58
C ALA A 739 -9.17 35.63 -2.44
N GLY A 740 -9.61 34.44 -2.03
CA GLY A 740 -10.52 33.57 -2.78
C GLY A 740 -9.90 33.03 -4.08
N VAL A 741 -8.57 32.91 -4.13
CA VAL A 741 -7.86 32.17 -5.19
C VAL A 741 -7.75 30.72 -4.74
N GLN A 742 -8.12 29.78 -5.61
CA GLN A 742 -7.97 28.36 -5.34
C GLN A 742 -6.48 28.00 -5.31
N SER A 743 -6.07 27.15 -4.38
CA SER A 743 -4.74 26.55 -4.40
C SER A 743 -4.66 25.48 -5.48
N ASP A 744 -3.50 25.39 -6.13
CA ASP A 744 -3.14 24.23 -6.96
C ASP A 744 -2.82 23.00 -6.10
N TYR A 745 -2.47 23.21 -4.81
CA TYR A 745 -2.24 22.15 -3.85
C TYR A 745 -3.56 21.47 -3.45
N LYS A 746 -3.59 20.14 -3.52
CA LYS A 746 -4.72 19.28 -3.17
C LYS A 746 -4.22 18.08 -2.39
N VAL A 747 -4.89 17.73 -1.30
CA VAL A 747 -4.64 16.45 -0.62
C VAL A 747 -5.62 15.41 -1.17
N ILE A 748 -5.12 14.23 -1.54
CA ILE A 748 -5.92 13.11 -2.06
C ILE A 748 -5.50 11.85 -1.29
N GLY A 749 -6.48 11.10 -0.77
CA GLY A 749 -6.20 10.01 0.17
C GLY A 749 -6.06 10.48 1.63
N PHE A 750 -5.64 9.58 2.52
CA PHE A 750 -5.47 9.86 3.94
C PHE A 750 -4.07 10.40 4.25
N GLU A 751 -4.00 11.48 5.04
CA GLU A 751 -2.76 12.00 5.62
C GLU A 751 -2.87 12.06 7.15
N LYS A 752 -1.83 11.61 7.86
CA LYS A 752 -1.71 11.79 9.32
C LYS A 752 -1.52 13.27 9.66
N ALA A 753 -1.94 13.67 10.87
CA ALA A 753 -1.89 15.05 11.37
C ALA A 753 -0.59 15.81 11.07
N ASP A 754 0.59 15.20 11.28
CA ASP A 754 1.88 15.87 11.10
C ASP A 754 2.17 16.25 9.64
N LYS A 755 1.81 15.36 8.68
CA LYS A 755 1.89 15.69 7.24
C LYS A 755 0.82 16.70 6.88
N PHE A 756 -0.41 16.50 7.36
CA PHE A 756 -1.55 17.32 7.01
C PHE A 756 -1.41 18.78 7.46
N LEU A 757 -0.72 19.05 8.57
CA LEU A 757 -0.37 20.43 8.97
C LEU A 757 0.46 21.13 7.90
N ALA A 758 1.55 20.50 7.42
CA ALA A 758 2.37 21.03 6.34
C ALA A 758 1.57 21.19 5.03
N SER A 759 0.66 20.26 4.74
CA SER A 759 -0.28 20.35 3.61
C SER A 759 -1.21 21.57 3.71
N ILE A 760 -1.75 21.87 4.90
CA ILE A 760 -2.58 23.08 5.13
C ILE A 760 -1.75 24.36 4.98
N ASP A 761 -0.51 24.38 5.49
CA ASP A 761 0.37 25.56 5.41
C ASP A 761 0.77 25.86 3.96
N ALA A 762 1.20 24.85 3.20
CA ALA A 762 1.47 24.96 1.77
C ALA A 762 0.23 25.40 0.97
N ALA A 763 -0.96 24.91 1.33
CA ALA A 763 -2.18 25.17 0.56
C ALA A 763 -2.84 26.53 0.86
N LEU A 764 -2.73 27.04 2.10
CA LEU A 764 -3.38 28.29 2.53
C LEU A 764 -2.43 29.50 2.60
N GLY A 765 -1.12 29.31 2.65
CA GLY A 765 -0.12 30.38 2.59
C GLY A 765 -0.20 31.39 3.74
N LYS A 766 0.17 30.94 4.95
CA LYS A 766 0.38 31.78 6.15
C LYS A 766 1.73 31.46 6.77
#